data_AF-A0A835JDI7-F1
#
_entry.id   AF-A0A835JDI7-F1
#
_cell.length_a   1.000
_cell.length_b   1.000
_cell.length_c   1.000
_cell.angle_alpha   90.00
_cell.angle_beta   90.00
_cell.angle_gamma   90.00
#
_symmetry.space_group_name_H-M   'P 1'
#
loop_
_entity.id
_entity.type
_entity.pdbx_description
1 polymer ?
#
loop_
_entity_poly.entity_id
_entity_poly.type
_entity_poly.pdbx_seq_one_letter_code
_entity_poly.pdbx_strand_id
1 'polypeptide(L)'
;MPSMMAARRSNPLLKSLPRFLTWRSLGFRTICSGRLGFAPSDPDPDPVPPVSTAGTKFLETFREEFEIGSSLITIETGKIARFANGSVVLGMEETKVLSTVTSSKGDSVRDFLPLTVDYQEKQFAQGVIPSTYLRREGAPKERELLCGRLIDRPIRPLFPAGFFHEVQVMASVLSSDGKRDPDVMAANATSAALMLSDIPWGGPIGVIRLGRICGQFIVNPTMDEVMRSVLVVSCDLLDAYHEGTWLHSSYAAIAAIANHICLVHFRRANSSTISYKHAFSCDLKSFVLISGLYLNSFLTYMLDSENKLSWPMIKLLQLSLSDLNLVYACTRDKTLMIDVQAREISEKDLEAGLRVAHPEAVKYIEPQIRLAAKAGKHKKDYKLSLVSDRTLEKLRNLTEAKIEAVFTDPSYGKFERGEALENIAQEAKRTLEEECDTESLTVLSKVVDRVRKGVVRNRIIAEGFRVDGRRLDEVRPLYCEAGYLPNLHGSSLFSRGDTQVLCTVTLGAPRDAQRLDSLVGSPTKRFMLHYSFPPFSINEVGKRVGLNRREVGHGTLAEKALLAVMPTEDDFPYTVRINSEVMASDGSTSMATVCGGSMALMDAGIPLQEHVAGVSVGLVSEVDPSTGEIKDYRIVTDILVRFLLAFENPSKLLLSFIFIGFGFFKGLEDHLGDMDFKIAGTRKGVTAVQLDIKPAGIPLDIICECLEPALKGRLQILAHMEQEISAPRSQDHRNSPRLATLKFSNDALRRLIGPLGVLKRKIEEDTGARMSVSDETLTIIAKNQTVLERVQEKIDFIIGREIEVGGIYKGIVSSIKEYGAFVEFNGGQQGLLHVSELSHEPVSKISDVISVGQQLSLMCIGQDVRGNIKLSLKATLPQVSSKKSNVTEEPVPVSKEEPKVWTSVGNMPSEQEEQKLTAKPLTPSIPGFLIRSAAECDEEDKTVGLNQGSKSNSNTLQAAKKGRKQKTKVPESDDSDASIFSSGLSSHTVDRLNDEDAKVVSPLSAKSLKLGMQVTAKVYQIRALGLVLDLGNGVRGMYRFETNGKRDFEIGDELLVKCTSFSSKGLPVMSLVDDE
;
A
#
# COMPACT_ATOMS: atom_id res chain seq x y z
N MET A 1 -67.15 -41.49 -41.74
CA MET A 1 -67.87 -42.53 -40.98
C MET A 1 -66.88 -43.25 -40.07
N PRO A 2 -67.27 -43.78 -38.91
CA PRO A 2 -68.36 -43.38 -38.01
C PRO A 2 -67.85 -43.02 -36.58
N SER A 3 -68.74 -42.75 -35.62
CA SER A 3 -68.42 -42.34 -34.25
C SER A 3 -68.00 -43.48 -33.31
N MET A 4 -67.38 -43.18 -32.15
CA MET A 4 -67.91 -43.65 -30.83
C MET A 4 -67.34 -42.93 -29.57
N MET A 5 -68.27 -42.56 -28.68
CA MET A 5 -68.28 -42.47 -27.19
C MET A 5 -67.04 -42.18 -26.30
N ALA A 6 -67.24 -41.21 -25.37
CA ALA A 6 -67.03 -41.21 -23.88
C ALA A 6 -65.67 -41.65 -23.25
N ALA A 7 -65.28 -41.25 -22.02
CA ALA A 7 -65.98 -40.59 -20.90
C ALA A 7 -65.08 -39.59 -20.09
N ARG A 8 -65.55 -39.11 -18.92
CA ARG A 8 -64.92 -38.09 -18.03
C ARG A 8 -64.45 -38.68 -16.67
N ARG A 9 -63.71 -37.84 -15.91
CA ARG A 9 -63.45 -37.82 -14.43
C ARG A 9 -62.12 -38.49 -13.97
N SER A 10 -61.42 -38.00 -12.93
CA SER A 10 -61.59 -36.75 -12.12
C SER A 10 -60.35 -36.40 -11.26
N ASN A 11 -60.12 -35.10 -11.04
CA ASN A 11 -59.33 -34.52 -9.93
C ASN A 11 -60.06 -34.70 -8.58
N PRO A 12 -59.38 -34.77 -7.40
CA PRO A 12 -59.12 -33.52 -6.65
C PRO A 12 -57.91 -33.47 -5.65
N LEU A 13 -57.42 -32.23 -5.43
CA LEU A 13 -56.96 -31.61 -4.16
C LEU A 13 -55.98 -32.37 -3.20
N LEU A 14 -54.76 -31.84 -3.03
CA LEU A 14 -54.24 -31.07 -1.86
C LEU A 14 -52.80 -30.58 -2.18
N LYS A 15 -52.46 -29.29 -2.11
CA LYS A 15 -52.05 -28.46 -0.94
C LYS A 15 -50.72 -28.86 -0.25
N SER A 16 -49.59 -28.27 -0.66
CA SER A 16 -48.60 -27.58 0.22
C SER A 16 -47.43 -26.95 -0.58
N LEU A 17 -46.65 -26.08 0.08
CA LEU A 17 -45.48 -25.30 -0.39
C LEU A 17 -44.19 -25.82 0.32
N PRO A 18 -42.94 -25.36 0.04
CA PRO A 18 -42.48 -24.27 -0.84
C PRO A 18 -41.29 -24.63 -1.81
N ARG A 19 -40.72 -23.59 -2.44
CA ARG A 19 -39.59 -23.55 -3.41
C ARG A 19 -38.22 -23.94 -2.81
N PHE A 20 -37.27 -24.44 -3.63
CA PHE A 20 -36.13 -23.65 -4.20
C PHE A 20 -35.15 -24.47 -5.10
N LEU A 21 -34.21 -23.77 -5.77
CA LEU A 21 -32.93 -24.24 -6.36
C LEU A 21 -33.00 -25.14 -7.63
N THR A 22 -32.74 -24.61 -8.85
CA THR A 22 -31.45 -24.57 -9.62
C THR A 22 -31.12 -25.84 -10.44
N TRP A 23 -30.52 -25.82 -11.65
CA TRP A 23 -30.20 -24.78 -12.67
C TRP A 23 -29.68 -25.50 -13.94
N ARG A 24 -29.48 -24.77 -15.07
CA ARG A 24 -28.69 -25.19 -16.28
C ARG A 24 -29.29 -26.34 -17.13
N SER A 25 -28.97 -26.50 -18.43
CA SER A 25 -28.10 -25.70 -19.35
C SER A 25 -28.37 -25.99 -20.85
N LEU A 26 -28.03 -24.98 -21.69
CA LEU A 26 -27.43 -25.08 -23.04
C LEU A 26 -28.10 -25.92 -24.16
N GLY A 27 -28.27 -25.32 -25.34
CA GLY A 27 -28.56 -26.06 -26.58
C GLY A 27 -28.86 -25.17 -27.80
N PHE A 28 -27.86 -24.96 -28.67
CA PHE A 28 -28.03 -24.32 -29.98
C PHE A 28 -29.00 -25.10 -30.89
N ARG A 29 -29.75 -24.40 -31.76
CA ARG A 29 -29.68 -24.64 -33.22
C ARG A 29 -30.29 -23.52 -34.06
N THR A 30 -29.97 -23.56 -35.35
CA THR A 30 -30.18 -22.50 -36.35
C THR A 30 -30.94 -23.04 -37.57
N ILE A 31 -31.67 -22.14 -38.24
CA ILE A 31 -31.92 -22.12 -39.71
C ILE A 31 -32.98 -23.09 -40.31
N CYS A 32 -33.68 -22.54 -41.32
CA CYS A 32 -34.48 -23.16 -42.40
C CYS A 32 -35.97 -23.58 -42.21
N SER A 33 -36.83 -22.69 -42.72
CA SER A 33 -37.80 -22.92 -43.81
C SER A 33 -38.99 -23.91 -43.66
N GLY A 34 -40.20 -23.33 -43.64
CA GLY A 34 -40.98 -23.24 -44.89
C GLY A 34 -42.35 -23.96 -44.95
N ARG A 35 -43.33 -23.25 -45.53
CA ARG A 35 -44.69 -23.71 -45.94
C ARG A 35 -45.66 -24.12 -44.81
N LEU A 36 -46.98 -24.18 -45.01
CA LEU A 36 -47.93 -23.32 -45.76
C LEU A 36 -49.35 -23.76 -45.34
N GLY A 37 -50.28 -22.84 -45.03
CA GLY A 37 -51.65 -23.23 -44.63
C GLY A 37 -52.62 -22.06 -44.52
N PHE A 38 -53.83 -22.21 -45.09
CA PHE A 38 -54.89 -21.21 -45.11
C PHE A 38 -55.99 -21.52 -44.07
N ALA A 39 -56.54 -20.47 -43.46
CA ALA A 39 -57.88 -20.42 -42.86
C ALA A 39 -58.43 -18.97 -42.97
N PRO A 40 -59.75 -18.74 -43.05
CA PRO A 40 -60.29 -17.50 -43.65
C PRO A 40 -60.92 -16.49 -42.67
N SER A 41 -60.88 -15.22 -43.11
CA SER A 41 -61.86 -14.12 -42.94
C SER A 41 -62.65 -13.94 -41.63
N ASP A 42 -62.46 -12.77 -41.01
CA ASP A 42 -63.54 -11.88 -40.54
C ASP A 42 -63.04 -10.39 -40.59
N PRO A 43 -63.89 -9.35 -40.48
CA PRO A 43 -63.68 -8.06 -41.17
C PRO A 43 -62.83 -6.98 -40.47
N ASP A 44 -62.57 -5.90 -41.21
CA ASP A 44 -61.62 -4.80 -40.94
C ASP A 44 -61.78 -4.03 -39.61
N PRO A 45 -60.65 -3.69 -38.98
CA PRO A 45 -60.50 -2.53 -38.12
C PRO A 45 -59.37 -1.58 -38.61
N ASP A 46 -59.78 -0.50 -39.29
CA ASP A 46 -59.02 0.74 -39.58
C ASP A 46 -57.72 0.66 -40.43
N PRO A 47 -57.34 1.76 -41.12
CA PRO A 47 -56.13 1.79 -41.96
C PRO A 47 -54.85 1.75 -41.12
N VAL A 48 -54.27 0.55 -41.00
CA VAL A 48 -52.96 0.31 -40.39
C VAL A 48 -51.91 1.26 -41.01
N PRO A 49 -51.18 2.06 -40.22
CA PRO A 49 -50.12 2.91 -40.76
C PRO A 49 -49.05 2.03 -41.44
N PRO A 50 -48.44 2.48 -42.55
CA PRO A 50 -47.64 1.62 -43.41
C PRO A 50 -46.59 0.87 -42.62
N VAL A 51 -46.69 -0.46 -42.60
CA VAL A 51 -45.78 -1.35 -41.86
C VAL A 51 -44.36 -0.99 -42.24
N SER A 52 -43.60 -0.48 -41.27
CA SER A 52 -42.24 -0.06 -41.54
C SER A 52 -41.44 -1.28 -41.98
N THR A 53 -41.03 -1.27 -43.24
CA THR A 53 -39.89 -2.06 -43.73
C THR A 53 -38.78 -1.90 -42.72
N ALA A 54 -38.14 -3.02 -42.34
CA ALA A 54 -37.18 -3.08 -41.25
C ALA A 54 -35.94 -2.22 -41.56
N GLY A 55 -36.07 -0.91 -41.33
CA GLY A 55 -35.17 0.08 -41.85
C GLY A 55 -33.78 -0.08 -41.26
N THR A 56 -32.78 0.09 -42.11
CA THR A 56 -31.44 0.48 -41.68
C THR A 56 -31.57 1.76 -40.88
N LYS A 57 -31.68 1.61 -39.54
CA LYS A 57 -31.76 2.74 -38.62
C LYS A 57 -30.49 3.55 -38.77
N PHE A 58 -30.58 4.68 -39.47
CA PHE A 58 -29.48 5.62 -39.58
C PHE A 58 -29.00 5.96 -38.17
N LEU A 59 -27.71 5.68 -37.92
CA LEU A 59 -27.09 5.94 -36.63
C LEU A 59 -26.67 7.41 -36.61
N GLU A 60 -27.65 8.28 -36.38
CA GLU A 60 -27.41 9.68 -36.06
C GLU A 60 -26.33 9.76 -34.99
N THR A 61 -25.20 10.35 -35.38
CA THR A 61 -23.97 10.42 -34.60
C THR A 61 -23.62 11.88 -34.48
N PHE A 62 -23.59 12.37 -33.24
CA PHE A 62 -23.36 13.77 -32.94
C PHE A 62 -21.93 13.93 -32.44
N ARG A 63 -21.19 14.90 -33.00
CA ARG A 63 -19.78 15.15 -32.70
C ARG A 63 -19.56 16.64 -32.45
N GLU A 64 -18.83 16.96 -31.40
CA GLU A 64 -18.23 18.27 -31.16
C GLU A 64 -16.70 18.13 -31.17
N GLU A 65 -16.01 19.17 -31.64
CA GLU A 65 -14.55 19.26 -31.70
C GLU A 65 -14.11 20.63 -31.19
N PHE A 66 -13.00 20.67 -30.44
CA PHE A 66 -12.44 21.89 -29.83
C PHE A 66 -11.01 21.64 -29.33
N GLU A 67 -10.23 22.71 -29.19
CA GLU A 67 -8.83 22.65 -28.76
C GLU A 67 -8.69 23.02 -27.27
N ILE A 68 -7.85 22.29 -26.53
CA ILE A 68 -7.43 22.62 -25.17
C ILE A 68 -5.93 22.40 -25.03
N GLY A 69 -5.22 23.40 -24.51
CA GLY A 69 -3.76 23.48 -24.63
C GLY A 69 -3.33 23.40 -26.10
N SER A 70 -2.58 22.36 -26.45
CA SER A 70 -2.11 22.04 -27.81
C SER A 70 -2.75 20.79 -28.42
N SER A 71 -3.79 20.22 -27.79
CA SER A 71 -4.42 18.95 -28.22
C SER A 71 -5.85 19.13 -28.71
N LEU A 72 -6.21 18.42 -29.79
CA LEU A 72 -7.57 18.41 -30.32
C LEU A 72 -8.43 17.42 -29.53
N ILE A 73 -9.52 17.92 -28.94
CA ILE A 73 -10.52 17.13 -28.22
C ILE A 73 -11.71 16.86 -29.13
N THR A 74 -12.20 15.63 -29.10
CA THR A 74 -13.40 15.17 -29.81
C THR A 74 -14.37 14.54 -28.82
N ILE A 75 -15.66 14.86 -28.92
CA ILE A 75 -16.73 14.25 -28.12
C ILE A 75 -17.81 13.72 -29.07
N GLU A 76 -18.04 12.40 -29.07
CA GLU A 76 -18.96 11.68 -29.96
C GLU A 76 -20.06 10.94 -29.16
N THR A 77 -21.32 11.05 -29.62
CA THR A 77 -22.47 10.30 -29.06
C THR A 77 -23.44 9.80 -30.14
N GLY A 78 -24.46 9.03 -29.76
CA GLY A 78 -25.48 8.43 -30.63
C GLY A 78 -25.12 7.06 -31.21
N LYS A 79 -23.83 6.76 -31.39
CA LYS A 79 -23.34 5.54 -32.05
C LYS A 79 -23.20 4.30 -31.15
N ILE A 80 -22.67 4.47 -29.92
CA ILE A 80 -22.31 3.36 -29.02
C ILE A 80 -23.17 3.40 -27.73
N ALA A 81 -23.51 2.22 -27.20
CA ALA A 81 -24.23 2.03 -25.94
C ALA A 81 -25.55 2.83 -25.79
N ARG A 82 -26.33 2.95 -26.88
CA ARG A 82 -27.60 3.71 -26.97
C ARG A 82 -28.67 3.35 -25.93
N PHE A 83 -28.57 2.18 -25.28
CA PHE A 83 -29.48 1.75 -24.21
C PHE A 83 -29.19 2.37 -22.83
N ALA A 84 -28.03 3.00 -22.63
CA ALA A 84 -27.72 3.72 -21.41
C ALA A 84 -28.57 5.00 -21.26
N ASN A 85 -28.67 5.54 -20.05
CA ASN A 85 -29.29 6.84 -19.82
C ASN A 85 -28.44 7.94 -20.51
N GLY A 86 -27.12 7.90 -20.38
CA GLY A 86 -26.17 8.68 -21.18
C GLY A 86 -24.99 7.84 -21.70
N SER A 87 -24.39 8.24 -22.82
CA SER A 87 -23.24 7.55 -23.44
C SER A 87 -22.40 8.53 -24.26
N VAL A 88 -21.08 8.55 -24.06
CA VAL A 88 -20.12 9.42 -24.76
C VAL A 88 -18.81 8.69 -25.00
N VAL A 89 -18.26 8.83 -26.21
CA VAL A 89 -16.83 8.58 -26.46
C VAL A 89 -16.11 9.93 -26.52
N LEU A 90 -15.11 10.13 -25.67
CA LEU A 90 -14.19 11.27 -25.73
C LEU A 90 -12.84 10.79 -26.28
N GLY A 91 -12.35 11.44 -27.33
CA GLY A 91 -11.06 11.18 -27.93
C GLY A 91 -10.12 12.39 -27.85
N MET A 92 -8.84 12.11 -27.58
CA MET A 92 -7.73 13.06 -27.66
C MET A 92 -6.58 12.33 -28.36
N GLU A 93 -6.30 12.74 -29.60
CA GLU A 93 -5.53 11.96 -30.57
C GLU A 93 -6.00 10.49 -30.68
N GLU A 94 -5.10 9.53 -30.47
CA GLU A 94 -5.37 8.09 -30.54
C GLU A 94 -6.02 7.52 -29.27
N THR A 95 -5.87 8.20 -28.13
CA THR A 95 -6.46 7.78 -26.84
C THR A 95 -7.97 8.07 -26.85
N LYS A 96 -8.79 7.08 -26.47
CA LYS A 96 -10.27 7.18 -26.49
C LYS A 96 -10.88 6.48 -25.29
N VAL A 97 -11.82 7.16 -24.63
CA VAL A 97 -12.54 6.65 -23.46
C VAL A 97 -14.04 6.70 -23.73
N LEU A 98 -14.72 5.57 -23.52
CA LEU A 98 -16.18 5.49 -23.47
C LEU A 98 -16.62 5.68 -22.02
N SER A 99 -17.50 6.66 -21.75
CA SER A 99 -18.25 6.72 -20.51
C SER A 99 -19.73 6.49 -20.77
N THR A 100 -20.34 5.60 -19.98
CA THR A 100 -21.79 5.37 -19.97
C THR A 100 -22.36 5.60 -18.58
N VAL A 101 -23.59 6.08 -18.54
CA VAL A 101 -24.29 6.43 -17.30
C VAL A 101 -25.67 5.77 -17.33
N THR A 102 -26.04 5.12 -16.23
CA THR A 102 -27.36 4.51 -16.03
C THR A 102 -27.97 4.90 -14.69
N SER A 103 -29.30 4.99 -14.64
CA SER A 103 -30.08 5.15 -13.41
C SER A 103 -31.04 3.96 -13.26
N SER A 104 -31.20 3.47 -12.03
CA SER A 104 -32.31 2.58 -11.72
C SER A 104 -33.65 3.31 -11.86
N LYS A 105 -34.72 2.54 -12.14
CA LYS A 105 -36.08 3.08 -12.36
C LYS A 105 -36.99 2.95 -11.14
N GLY A 106 -36.54 2.27 -10.09
CA GLY A 106 -37.33 2.05 -8.87
C GLY A 106 -37.03 3.10 -7.81
N ASP A 107 -38.03 3.38 -6.99
CA ASP A 107 -37.87 4.15 -5.76
C ASP A 107 -37.21 3.24 -4.72
N SER A 108 -36.02 3.61 -4.25
CA SER A 108 -35.35 2.90 -3.16
C SER A 108 -35.33 3.76 -1.90
N VAL A 109 -35.97 3.29 -0.84
CA VAL A 109 -35.89 3.89 0.50
C VAL A 109 -34.45 3.71 1.01
N ARG A 110 -33.63 4.74 0.82
CA ARG A 110 -32.20 4.78 1.18
C ARG A 110 -31.86 6.20 1.67
N ASP A 111 -30.95 6.28 2.63
CA ASP A 111 -30.56 7.55 3.28
C ASP A 111 -29.28 8.16 2.68
N PHE A 112 -28.88 7.74 1.48
CA PHE A 112 -27.68 8.19 0.80
C PHE A 112 -27.81 8.04 -0.72
N LEU A 113 -27.10 8.89 -1.47
CA LEU A 113 -26.95 8.81 -2.92
C LEU A 113 -26.13 7.55 -3.30
N PRO A 114 -26.75 6.51 -3.91
CA PRO A 114 -26.06 5.30 -4.34
C PRO A 114 -25.44 5.49 -5.73
N LEU A 115 -24.59 6.51 -5.85
CA LEU A 115 -23.72 6.71 -7.00
C LEU A 115 -22.53 5.74 -6.90
N THR A 116 -22.32 4.94 -7.94
CA THR A 116 -21.17 4.04 -8.12
C THR A 116 -20.45 4.39 -9.42
N VAL A 117 -19.16 4.75 -9.33
CA VAL A 117 -18.31 4.98 -10.50
C VAL A 117 -17.31 3.85 -10.66
N ASP A 118 -17.33 3.19 -11.81
CA ASP A 118 -16.40 2.11 -12.16
C ASP A 118 -15.59 2.51 -13.40
N TYR A 119 -14.29 2.73 -13.21
CA TYR A 119 -13.33 3.00 -14.29
C TYR A 119 -12.54 1.72 -14.58
N GLN A 120 -12.31 1.39 -15.85
CA GLN A 120 -11.69 0.12 -16.27
C GLN A 120 -10.63 0.30 -17.37
N GLU A 121 -9.45 -0.28 -17.14
CA GLU A 121 -8.31 -0.29 -18.07
C GLU A 121 -8.17 -1.65 -18.75
N LYS A 122 -8.60 -1.74 -20.02
CA LYS A 122 -8.48 -2.96 -20.82
C LYS A 122 -7.13 -3.00 -21.53
N GLN A 123 -6.43 -4.12 -21.43
CA GLN A 123 -5.08 -4.25 -21.99
C GLN A 123 -5.11 -4.23 -23.54
N PHE A 124 -6.25 -4.60 -24.14
CA PHE A 124 -6.46 -4.45 -25.58
C PHE A 124 -6.39 -2.99 -26.06
N ALA A 125 -6.53 -1.99 -25.18
CA ALA A 125 -6.40 -0.57 -25.54
C ALA A 125 -4.99 -0.20 -26.06
N GLN A 126 -4.00 -1.07 -25.81
CA GLN A 126 -2.64 -1.00 -26.34
C GLN A 126 -2.27 -2.25 -27.17
N GLY A 127 -3.25 -3.08 -27.53
CA GLY A 127 -3.02 -4.36 -28.22
C GLY A 127 -2.40 -5.46 -27.36
N VAL A 128 -2.33 -5.29 -26.03
CA VAL A 128 -1.66 -6.22 -25.09
C VAL A 128 -2.65 -7.24 -24.52
N ILE A 129 -2.21 -8.49 -24.35
CA ILE A 129 -2.96 -9.54 -23.64
C ILE A 129 -2.57 -9.51 -22.15
N PRO A 130 -3.52 -9.52 -21.20
CA PRO A 130 -3.22 -9.43 -19.76
C PRO A 130 -2.19 -10.46 -19.26
N SER A 131 -1.27 -10.01 -18.38
CA SER A 131 -0.22 -10.86 -17.78
C SER A 131 -0.79 -11.99 -16.91
N THR A 132 -2.02 -11.82 -16.43
CA THR A 132 -2.73 -12.69 -15.48
C THR A 132 -2.85 -14.16 -15.94
N TYR A 133 -2.98 -15.06 -14.96
CA TYR A 133 -3.17 -16.50 -15.19
C TYR A 133 -4.36 -16.81 -16.11
N LEU A 134 -5.45 -16.04 -16.02
CA LEU A 134 -6.66 -16.22 -16.82
C LEU A 134 -6.63 -15.45 -18.17
N ARG A 135 -5.53 -14.76 -18.50
CA ARG A 135 -5.38 -13.90 -19.70
C ARG A 135 -6.52 -12.89 -19.88
N ARG A 136 -7.05 -12.40 -18.76
CA ARG A 136 -8.19 -11.47 -18.67
C ARG A 136 -7.96 -10.47 -17.53
N GLU A 137 -8.56 -9.28 -17.62
CA GLU A 137 -8.63 -8.36 -16.50
C GLU A 137 -9.40 -8.99 -15.33
N GLY A 138 -8.88 -8.83 -14.11
CA GLY A 138 -9.39 -9.48 -12.90
C GLY A 138 -10.23 -8.55 -12.02
N ALA A 139 -9.96 -8.56 -10.72
CA ALA A 139 -10.48 -7.55 -9.80
C ALA A 139 -9.85 -6.16 -10.09
N PRO A 140 -10.52 -5.05 -9.75
CA PRO A 140 -10.01 -3.71 -9.99
C PRO A 140 -8.64 -3.45 -9.35
N LYS A 141 -7.73 -2.85 -10.12
CA LYS A 141 -6.39 -2.43 -9.72
C LYS A 141 -6.42 -1.16 -8.85
N GLU A 142 -5.33 -0.87 -8.14
CA GLU A 142 -5.15 0.36 -7.35
C GLU A 142 -5.50 1.61 -8.18
N ARG A 143 -4.88 1.74 -9.37
CA ARG A 143 -5.13 2.83 -10.33
C ARG A 143 -6.58 2.89 -10.81
N GLU A 144 -7.26 1.77 -11.03
CA GLU A 144 -8.67 1.76 -11.45
C GLU A 144 -9.60 2.29 -10.35
N LEU A 145 -9.35 1.91 -9.10
CA LEU A 145 -10.08 2.43 -7.94
C LEU A 145 -9.81 3.94 -7.71
N LEU A 146 -8.58 4.39 -7.96
CA LEU A 146 -8.19 5.80 -7.87
C LEU A 146 -8.86 6.66 -8.96
N CYS A 147 -8.83 6.23 -10.22
CA CYS A 147 -9.50 6.95 -11.31
C CYS A 147 -11.03 6.97 -11.10
N GLY A 148 -11.62 5.87 -10.61
CA GLY A 148 -13.02 5.84 -10.20
C GLY A 148 -13.35 6.88 -9.11
N ARG A 149 -12.44 7.10 -8.16
CA ARG A 149 -12.58 8.18 -7.15
C ARG A 149 -12.35 9.58 -7.74
N LEU A 150 -11.40 9.75 -8.65
CA LEU A 150 -11.12 11.01 -9.33
C LEU A 150 -12.38 11.56 -10.02
N ILE A 151 -13.15 10.66 -10.64
CA ILE A 151 -14.41 10.97 -11.32
C ILE A 151 -15.57 11.15 -10.32
N ASP A 152 -15.68 10.30 -9.29
CA ASP A 152 -16.76 10.35 -8.29
C ASP A 152 -16.78 11.67 -7.49
N ARG A 153 -15.60 12.17 -7.10
CA ARG A 153 -15.42 13.35 -6.24
C ARG A 153 -16.11 14.63 -6.79
N PRO A 154 -15.84 15.11 -8.02
CA PRO A 154 -16.47 16.32 -8.54
C PRO A 154 -17.92 16.15 -9.01
N ILE A 155 -18.35 14.94 -9.43
CA ILE A 155 -19.73 14.75 -9.92
C ILE A 155 -20.76 14.59 -8.79
N ARG A 156 -20.34 14.06 -7.63
CA ARG A 156 -21.22 13.71 -6.50
C ARG A 156 -21.93 14.91 -5.86
N PRO A 157 -21.29 16.09 -5.63
CA PRO A 157 -21.95 17.27 -5.06
C PRO A 157 -23.03 17.90 -5.97
N LEU A 158 -23.01 17.59 -7.27
CA LEU A 158 -23.90 18.19 -8.27
C LEU A 158 -25.21 17.40 -8.48
N PHE A 159 -25.46 16.33 -7.72
CA PHE A 159 -26.77 15.67 -7.66
C PHE A 159 -27.71 16.42 -6.71
N PRO A 160 -29.00 16.59 -7.04
CA PRO A 160 -29.95 17.29 -6.16
C PRO A 160 -30.07 16.66 -4.77
N ALA A 161 -30.25 17.50 -3.75
CA ALA A 161 -30.54 17.03 -2.40
C ALA A 161 -31.83 16.19 -2.38
N GLY A 162 -31.81 15.04 -1.68
CA GLY A 162 -32.93 14.09 -1.67
C GLY A 162 -33.04 13.17 -2.90
N PHE A 163 -32.09 13.23 -3.84
CA PHE A 163 -31.99 12.28 -4.96
C PHE A 163 -31.29 10.98 -4.49
N PHE A 164 -32.06 9.89 -4.36
CA PHE A 164 -31.57 8.61 -3.81
C PHE A 164 -31.70 7.42 -4.77
N HIS A 165 -31.86 7.66 -6.07
CA HIS A 165 -31.86 6.60 -7.08
C HIS A 165 -30.43 6.11 -7.35
N GLU A 166 -30.30 4.80 -7.60
CA GLU A 166 -29.01 4.17 -7.85
C GLU A 166 -28.49 4.56 -9.24
N VAL A 167 -27.33 5.20 -9.28
CA VAL A 167 -26.69 5.68 -10.52
C VAL A 167 -25.36 4.96 -10.69
N GLN A 168 -25.16 4.30 -11.83
CA GLN A 168 -23.88 3.72 -12.20
C GLN A 168 -23.25 4.53 -13.32
N VAL A 169 -21.97 4.85 -13.16
CA VAL A 169 -21.09 5.36 -14.21
C VAL A 169 -20.09 4.26 -14.55
N MET A 170 -19.96 3.92 -15.82
CA MET A 170 -18.92 3.02 -16.31
C MET A 170 -18.02 3.74 -17.31
N ALA A 171 -16.79 4.03 -16.92
CA ALA A 171 -15.74 4.55 -17.80
C ALA A 171 -14.84 3.40 -18.26
N SER A 172 -14.59 3.29 -19.56
CA SER A 172 -13.77 2.22 -20.16
C SER A 172 -12.83 2.80 -21.21
N VAL A 173 -11.52 2.59 -21.02
CA VAL A 173 -10.51 2.95 -22.03
C VAL A 173 -10.64 2.01 -23.21
N LEU A 174 -10.87 2.57 -24.41
CA LEU A 174 -11.02 1.82 -25.67
C LEU A 174 -9.69 1.70 -26.43
N SER A 175 -8.91 2.78 -26.43
CA SER A 175 -7.56 2.86 -27.01
C SER A 175 -6.71 3.84 -26.18
N SER A 176 -5.40 3.62 -26.14
CA SER A 176 -4.43 4.51 -25.49
C SER A 176 -3.12 4.56 -26.26
N ASP A 177 -2.60 5.77 -26.46
CA ASP A 177 -1.27 6.05 -27.03
C ASP A 177 -0.10 5.69 -26.08
N GLY A 178 -0.40 5.26 -24.84
CA GLY A 178 0.57 4.99 -23.79
C GLY A 178 1.29 6.23 -23.22
N LYS A 179 0.95 7.43 -23.71
CA LYS A 179 1.61 8.70 -23.36
C LYS A 179 0.69 9.64 -22.60
N ARG A 180 -0.58 9.72 -22.94
CA ARG A 180 -1.57 10.59 -22.28
C ARG A 180 -2.38 9.81 -21.26
N ASP A 181 -2.66 10.41 -20.11
CA ASP A 181 -3.49 9.75 -19.10
C ASP A 181 -4.99 9.82 -19.48
N PRO A 182 -5.69 8.67 -19.64
CA PRO A 182 -7.13 8.65 -19.86
C PRO A 182 -7.98 9.05 -18.63
N ASP A 183 -7.41 9.33 -17.45
CA ASP A 183 -8.17 9.64 -16.23
C ASP A 183 -9.01 10.93 -16.33
N VAL A 184 -8.40 12.03 -16.75
CA VAL A 184 -9.06 13.33 -17.01
C VAL A 184 -10.04 13.21 -18.17
N MET A 185 -9.71 12.40 -19.19
CA MET A 185 -10.62 12.12 -20.31
C MET A 185 -11.88 11.40 -19.85
N ALA A 186 -11.75 10.43 -18.94
CA ALA A 186 -12.87 9.70 -18.36
C ALA A 186 -13.79 10.59 -17.52
N ALA A 187 -13.25 11.58 -16.80
CA ALA A 187 -14.03 12.55 -16.04
C ALA A 187 -14.86 13.46 -16.96
N ASN A 188 -14.24 14.06 -17.99
CA ASN A 188 -14.95 14.90 -18.96
C ASN A 188 -15.98 14.09 -19.79
N ALA A 189 -15.66 12.85 -20.19
CA ALA A 189 -16.61 11.96 -20.86
C ALA A 189 -17.82 11.63 -19.98
N THR A 190 -17.60 11.45 -18.68
CA THR A 190 -18.67 11.20 -17.68
C THR A 190 -19.57 12.41 -17.50
N SER A 191 -18.99 13.61 -17.42
CA SER A 191 -19.74 14.87 -17.38
C SER A 191 -20.63 15.03 -18.62
N ALA A 192 -20.08 14.81 -19.81
CA ALA A 192 -20.82 14.88 -21.07
C ALA A 192 -21.95 13.84 -21.13
N ALA A 193 -21.71 12.61 -20.66
CA ALA A 193 -22.71 11.56 -20.59
C ALA A 193 -23.82 11.86 -19.56
N LEU A 194 -23.51 12.47 -18.40
CA LEU A 194 -24.50 12.96 -17.44
C LEU A 194 -25.37 14.07 -18.04
N MET A 195 -24.78 15.02 -18.77
CA MET A 195 -25.54 16.08 -19.45
C MET A 195 -26.53 15.50 -20.47
N LEU A 196 -26.09 14.56 -21.31
CA LEU A 196 -26.93 13.89 -22.31
C LEU A 196 -28.04 12.99 -21.70
N SER A 197 -27.88 12.59 -20.44
CA SER A 197 -28.84 11.70 -19.76
C SER A 197 -30.13 12.39 -19.33
N ASP A 198 -31.17 11.61 -19.08
CA ASP A 198 -32.44 12.01 -18.45
C ASP A 198 -32.32 12.23 -16.92
N ILE A 199 -31.12 12.11 -16.34
CA ILE A 199 -30.86 12.24 -14.90
C ILE A 199 -30.66 13.73 -14.53
N PRO A 200 -31.32 14.24 -13.47
CA PRO A 200 -31.12 15.60 -12.98
C PRO A 200 -29.75 15.73 -12.31
N TRP A 201 -28.92 16.62 -12.82
CA TRP A 201 -27.54 16.82 -12.39
C TRP A 201 -27.09 18.23 -12.78
N GLY A 202 -26.53 18.99 -11.83
CA GLY A 202 -26.22 20.42 -11.94
C GLY A 202 -24.86 20.75 -12.59
N GLY A 203 -24.42 19.95 -13.56
CA GLY A 203 -23.21 20.22 -14.33
C GLY A 203 -23.45 21.03 -15.62
N PRO A 204 -22.53 20.97 -16.61
CA PRO A 204 -21.35 20.10 -16.66
C PRO A 204 -20.18 20.58 -15.81
N ILE A 205 -19.19 19.71 -15.67
CA ILE A 205 -17.88 20.04 -15.13
C ILE A 205 -16.83 20.07 -16.25
N GLY A 206 -15.79 20.88 -16.05
CA GLY A 206 -14.52 20.77 -16.78
C GLY A 206 -13.44 20.18 -15.88
N VAL A 207 -12.59 19.31 -16.43
CA VAL A 207 -11.45 18.71 -15.72
C VAL A 207 -10.20 18.80 -16.60
N ILE A 208 -9.06 19.20 -16.04
CA ILE A 208 -7.74 19.16 -16.72
C ILE A 208 -6.68 18.53 -15.83
N ARG A 209 -5.55 18.19 -16.44
CA ARG A 209 -4.26 18.09 -15.76
C ARG A 209 -3.39 19.29 -16.10
N LEU A 210 -2.57 19.75 -15.16
CA LEU A 210 -1.56 20.80 -15.35
C LEU A 210 -0.20 20.29 -14.82
N GLY A 211 0.83 20.40 -15.66
CA GLY A 211 2.23 20.25 -15.25
C GLY A 211 2.92 21.60 -15.17
N ARG A 212 4.09 21.67 -14.52
CA ARG A 212 4.97 22.86 -14.52
C ARG A 212 6.39 22.40 -14.86
N ILE A 213 6.89 22.85 -16.00
CA ILE A 213 8.14 22.39 -16.62
C ILE A 213 8.98 23.62 -17.00
N CYS A 214 10.21 23.73 -16.48
CA CYS A 214 11.00 24.97 -16.54
C CYS A 214 10.19 26.22 -16.11
N GLY A 215 9.41 26.10 -15.04
CA GLY A 215 8.52 27.17 -14.55
C GLY A 215 7.27 27.45 -15.42
N GLN A 216 7.17 26.89 -16.63
CA GLN A 216 6.02 27.09 -17.52
C GLN A 216 4.92 26.06 -17.25
N PHE A 217 3.67 26.54 -17.15
CA PHE A 217 2.51 25.66 -16.98
C PHE A 217 2.06 25.05 -18.31
N ILE A 218 1.88 23.72 -18.33
CA ILE A 218 1.47 22.96 -19.52
C ILE A 218 0.15 22.24 -19.21
N VAL A 219 -0.85 22.44 -20.07
CA VAL A 219 -2.18 21.82 -19.97
C VAL A 219 -2.17 20.43 -20.61
N ASN A 220 -2.75 19.46 -19.90
CA ASN A 220 -2.83 18.04 -20.28
C ASN A 220 -1.48 17.44 -20.76
N PRO A 221 -0.40 17.56 -19.96
CA PRO A 221 0.93 17.04 -20.33
C PRO A 221 0.93 15.51 -20.44
N THR A 222 1.87 14.97 -21.21
CA THR A 222 2.12 13.53 -21.32
C THR A 222 2.81 12.99 -20.07
N MET A 223 2.73 11.67 -19.88
CA MET A 223 3.41 10.95 -18.81
C MET A 223 4.94 10.94 -18.98
N ASP A 224 5.47 11.07 -20.20
CA ASP A 224 6.90 11.31 -20.39
C ASP A 224 7.34 12.65 -19.76
N GLU A 225 6.55 13.70 -19.97
CA GLU A 225 6.79 15.05 -19.43
C GLU A 225 6.60 15.09 -17.90
N VAL A 226 5.62 14.36 -17.36
CA VAL A 226 5.36 14.28 -15.90
C VAL A 226 6.34 13.36 -15.15
N MET A 227 6.68 12.18 -15.70
CA MET A 227 7.42 11.14 -14.95
C MET A 227 8.94 11.20 -15.05
N ARG A 228 9.53 11.94 -16.00
CA ARG A 228 11.01 11.98 -16.14
C ARG A 228 11.75 12.63 -14.97
N SER A 229 11.01 13.23 -14.03
CA SER A 229 11.46 13.72 -12.72
C SER A 229 12.30 12.72 -11.90
N VAL A 230 12.32 11.42 -12.21
CA VAL A 230 13.09 10.39 -11.47
C VAL A 230 14.62 10.46 -11.68
N LEU A 231 15.13 11.09 -12.74
CA LEU A 231 16.59 11.20 -13.00
C LEU A 231 17.13 12.61 -12.72
N VAL A 232 18.19 12.68 -11.91
CA VAL A 232 18.80 13.95 -11.49
C VAL A 232 19.94 14.36 -12.44
N VAL A 233 19.81 15.56 -13.01
CA VAL A 233 20.94 16.44 -13.37
C VAL A 233 20.59 17.83 -12.84
N SER A 234 21.54 18.46 -12.12
CA SER A 234 21.29 19.67 -11.32
C SER A 234 20.69 20.82 -12.12
N CYS A 235 19.47 21.24 -11.76
CA CYS A 235 18.80 22.41 -12.34
C CYS A 235 19.22 23.73 -11.68
N ASP A 236 19.97 23.68 -10.57
CA ASP A 236 20.49 24.82 -9.81
C ASP A 236 21.34 25.81 -10.65
N LEU A 237 21.79 25.38 -11.84
CA LEU A 237 22.49 26.18 -12.85
C LEU A 237 21.57 27.07 -13.70
N LEU A 238 20.25 26.87 -13.66
CA LEU A 238 19.25 27.60 -14.47
C LEU A 238 18.60 28.77 -13.72
N ASP A 239 18.38 28.67 -12.41
CA ASP A 239 17.84 29.80 -11.63
C ASP A 239 18.84 30.97 -11.57
N ALA A 240 20.15 30.64 -11.49
CA ALA A 240 21.26 31.58 -11.66
C ALA A 240 21.31 32.27 -13.04
N TYR A 241 20.51 31.83 -14.02
CA TYR A 241 20.39 32.46 -15.34
C TYR A 241 19.43 33.66 -15.33
N HIS A 242 18.51 33.74 -14.37
CA HIS A 242 17.48 34.78 -14.31
C HIS A 242 17.91 36.07 -13.59
N GLU A 243 18.95 36.05 -12.75
CA GLU A 243 19.41 37.22 -11.98
C GLU A 243 20.39 38.15 -12.73
N GLY A 244 20.67 37.88 -14.01
CA GLY A 244 21.21 38.90 -14.94
C GLY A 244 22.68 39.34 -14.77
N THR A 245 23.47 38.73 -13.89
CA THR A 245 24.87 39.15 -13.63
C THR A 245 25.92 38.33 -14.39
N TRP A 246 26.18 38.68 -15.65
CA TRP A 246 27.22 38.02 -16.48
C TRP A 246 28.39 38.93 -16.83
N LEU A 247 29.58 38.61 -16.28
CA LEU A 247 30.89 38.93 -16.90
C LEU A 247 32.10 38.22 -16.27
N HIS A 248 32.01 37.67 -15.04
CA HIS A 248 33.14 37.02 -14.36
C HIS A 248 32.96 35.53 -14.01
N SER A 249 31.73 35.03 -13.77
CA SER A 249 31.50 33.62 -13.37
C SER A 249 31.74 32.62 -14.52
N SER A 250 31.60 33.06 -15.77
CA SER A 250 31.69 32.27 -17.00
C SER A 250 32.93 31.37 -17.07
N TYR A 251 34.11 31.96 -16.81
CA TYR A 251 35.38 31.25 -16.90
C TYR A 251 35.59 30.27 -15.75
N ALA A 252 35.05 30.55 -14.56
CA ALA A 252 35.16 29.66 -13.41
C ALA A 252 34.33 28.38 -13.61
N ALA A 253 33.08 28.49 -14.07
CA ALA A 253 32.22 27.34 -14.34
C ALA A 253 32.78 26.44 -15.46
N ILE A 254 33.24 27.03 -16.57
CA ILE A 254 33.83 26.29 -17.69
C ILE A 254 35.16 25.64 -17.26
N ALA A 255 36.01 26.33 -16.50
CA ALA A 255 37.25 25.75 -15.97
C ALA A 255 36.99 24.64 -14.94
N ALA A 256 35.94 24.73 -14.12
CA ALA A 256 35.56 23.67 -13.18
C ALA A 256 35.10 22.40 -13.92
N ILE A 257 34.22 22.54 -14.93
CA ILE A 257 33.75 21.42 -15.75
C ILE A 257 34.91 20.81 -16.55
N ALA A 258 35.77 21.63 -17.16
CA ALA A 258 36.96 21.16 -17.87
C ALA A 258 37.93 20.40 -16.93
N ASN A 259 38.22 20.94 -15.73
CA ASN A 259 39.03 20.25 -14.73
C ASN A 259 38.39 18.94 -14.27
N HIS A 260 37.06 18.88 -14.10
CA HIS A 260 36.38 17.66 -13.66
C HIS A 260 36.36 16.57 -14.74
N ILE A 261 36.20 16.95 -16.02
CA ILE A 261 36.31 16.05 -17.18
C ILE A 261 37.76 15.57 -17.33
N CYS A 262 38.75 16.47 -17.19
CA CYS A 262 40.16 16.10 -17.17
C CYS A 262 40.49 15.15 -16.01
N LEU A 263 39.99 15.38 -14.79
CA LEU A 263 40.19 14.45 -13.65
C LEU A 263 39.60 13.08 -13.92
N VAL A 264 38.40 13.02 -14.52
CA VAL A 264 37.73 11.75 -14.88
C VAL A 264 38.52 11.01 -15.96
N HIS A 265 39.04 11.71 -16.99
CA HIS A 265 39.91 11.10 -17.99
C HIS A 265 41.29 10.70 -17.45
N PHE A 266 41.89 11.47 -16.55
CA PHE A 266 43.17 11.13 -15.91
C PHE A 266 43.02 9.91 -14.99
N ARG A 267 41.89 9.79 -14.27
CA ARG A 267 41.53 8.55 -13.54
C ARG A 267 41.27 7.37 -14.47
N ARG A 268 40.71 7.58 -15.67
CA ARG A 268 40.52 6.54 -16.69
C ARG A 268 41.81 6.11 -17.39
N ALA A 269 42.84 6.96 -17.43
CA ALA A 269 44.11 6.68 -18.09
C ALA A 269 45.03 5.72 -17.29
N ASN A 270 44.88 5.64 -15.97
CA ASN A 270 45.67 4.75 -15.09
C ASN A 270 45.20 3.27 -15.16
N SER A 271 45.03 2.74 -16.37
CA SER A 271 44.73 1.32 -16.62
C SER A 271 45.44 0.81 -17.89
N SER A 272 46.74 1.07 -18.02
CA SER A 272 47.65 0.29 -18.88
C SER A 272 49.12 0.55 -18.53
N THR A 273 49.96 -0.48 -18.70
CA THR A 273 51.32 -0.52 -18.15
C THR A 273 52.37 0.03 -19.12
N ILE A 274 52.91 1.22 -18.86
CA ILE A 274 54.15 1.72 -19.48
C ILE A 274 55.08 2.29 -18.39
N SER A 275 56.36 1.91 -18.44
CA SER A 275 57.38 2.33 -17.47
C SER A 275 58.37 3.32 -18.09
N TYR A 276 58.39 4.56 -17.60
CA TYR A 276 59.52 5.48 -17.81
C TYR A 276 59.87 6.27 -16.55
N LYS A 277 61.12 6.08 -16.07
CA LYS A 277 61.84 7.09 -15.28
C LYS A 277 62.46 8.11 -16.25
N HIS A 278 62.73 9.32 -15.75
CA HIS A 278 63.28 10.48 -16.48
C HIS A 278 62.38 11.11 -17.58
N ALA A 279 61.56 12.08 -17.18
CA ALA A 279 61.05 13.14 -18.07
C ALA A 279 60.54 14.40 -17.30
N PHE A 280 61.19 14.79 -16.19
CA PHE A 280 60.77 15.95 -15.38
C PHE A 280 61.27 17.28 -15.98
N SER A 281 60.79 17.64 -17.19
CA SER A 281 60.90 18.99 -17.79
C SER A 281 60.17 19.06 -19.14
N CYS A 282 58.90 19.47 -19.15
CA CYS A 282 58.20 19.94 -20.35
C CYS A 282 57.30 21.14 -19.99
N ASP A 283 57.31 22.17 -20.84
CA ASP A 283 56.72 23.50 -20.53
C ASP A 283 55.19 23.49 -20.56
N LEU A 284 54.58 24.17 -19.59
CA LEU A 284 53.14 24.31 -19.39
C LEU A 284 52.43 24.90 -20.63
N LYS A 285 53.13 25.74 -21.39
CA LYS A 285 52.62 26.36 -22.64
C LYS A 285 52.25 25.35 -23.71
N SER A 286 53.00 24.24 -23.83
CA SER A 286 52.72 23.20 -24.83
C SER A 286 51.43 22.44 -24.52
N PHE A 287 51.11 22.26 -23.22
CA PHE A 287 49.90 21.57 -22.79
C PHE A 287 48.64 22.41 -23.06
N VAL A 288 48.72 23.74 -22.88
CA VAL A 288 47.66 24.70 -23.20
C VAL A 288 47.37 24.77 -24.71
N LEU A 289 48.40 24.66 -25.55
CA LEU A 289 48.23 24.63 -27.02
C LEU A 289 47.50 23.35 -27.50
N ILE A 290 47.86 22.19 -26.96
CA ILE A 290 47.23 20.91 -27.35
C ILE A 290 45.79 20.83 -26.86
N SER A 291 45.51 21.26 -25.62
CA SER A 291 44.13 21.31 -25.11
C SER A 291 43.27 22.35 -25.85
N GLY A 292 43.83 23.52 -26.17
CA GLY A 292 43.14 24.55 -26.97
C GLY A 292 42.78 24.11 -28.38
N LEU A 293 43.61 23.31 -29.05
CA LEU A 293 43.33 22.76 -30.39
C LEU A 293 42.19 21.72 -30.37
N TYR A 294 42.16 20.84 -29.37
CA TYR A 294 41.06 19.90 -29.16
C TYR A 294 39.76 20.62 -28.78
N LEU A 295 39.84 21.64 -27.91
CA LEU A 295 38.68 22.41 -27.48
C LEU A 295 38.08 23.21 -28.64
N ASN A 296 38.89 23.83 -29.49
CA ASN A 296 38.41 24.49 -30.71
C ASN A 296 37.74 23.50 -31.67
N SER A 297 38.38 22.37 -32.00
CA SER A 297 37.78 21.35 -32.87
C SER A 297 36.46 20.82 -32.33
N PHE A 298 36.30 20.76 -31.00
CA PHE A 298 35.04 20.38 -30.36
C PHE A 298 33.99 21.50 -30.44
N LEU A 299 34.34 22.76 -30.16
CA LEU A 299 33.41 23.90 -30.28
C LEU A 299 32.92 24.12 -31.73
N THR A 300 33.79 24.00 -32.73
CA THR A 300 33.41 24.13 -34.16
C THR A 300 32.49 22.99 -34.62
N TYR A 301 32.41 21.88 -33.88
CA TYR A 301 31.46 20.80 -34.12
C TYR A 301 30.13 20.95 -33.34
N MET A 302 30.08 21.88 -32.39
CA MET A 302 28.95 22.09 -31.46
C MET A 302 28.10 23.32 -31.82
N LEU A 303 28.63 24.22 -32.66
CA LEU A 303 28.00 25.47 -33.07
C LEU A 303 27.75 25.49 -34.58
N ASP A 304 26.56 25.93 -34.98
CA ASP A 304 26.26 26.31 -36.37
C ASP A 304 27.01 27.61 -36.73
N SER A 305 27.09 27.90 -38.02
CA SER A 305 27.63 29.09 -38.69
C SER A 305 27.24 30.45 -38.08
N GLU A 306 26.15 30.53 -37.31
CA GLU A 306 25.72 31.72 -36.54
C GLU A 306 26.16 31.72 -35.06
N ASN A 307 27.12 30.86 -34.65
CA ASN A 307 27.53 30.63 -33.26
C ASN A 307 26.38 30.17 -32.33
N LYS A 308 25.45 29.37 -32.86
CA LYS A 308 24.30 28.81 -32.11
C LYS A 308 24.49 27.31 -31.87
N LEU A 309 24.26 26.86 -30.64
CA LEU A 309 24.21 25.44 -30.29
C LEU A 309 23.14 24.73 -31.11
N SER A 310 23.45 23.53 -31.63
CA SER A 310 22.51 22.84 -32.52
C SER A 310 21.21 22.42 -31.82
N TRP A 311 20.08 22.74 -32.45
CA TRP A 311 18.72 22.46 -31.94
C TRP A 311 18.50 21.03 -31.41
N PRO A 312 19.01 19.95 -32.05
CA PRO A 312 18.83 18.59 -31.54
C PRO A 312 19.48 18.35 -30.17
N MET A 313 20.63 18.99 -29.90
CA MET A 313 21.36 18.80 -28.65
C MET A 313 20.83 19.72 -27.54
N ILE A 314 20.36 20.93 -27.89
CA ILE A 314 19.56 21.76 -26.97
C ILE A 314 18.35 20.93 -26.49
N LYS A 315 17.61 20.29 -27.41
CA LYS A 315 16.45 19.43 -27.07
C LYS A 315 16.79 18.17 -26.25
N LEU A 316 18.08 17.87 -26.05
CA LEU A 316 18.58 16.73 -25.27
C LEU A 316 19.08 17.16 -23.87
N LEU A 317 19.58 18.39 -23.72
CA LEU A 317 19.87 19.04 -22.43
C LEU A 317 18.63 19.71 -21.81
N GLN A 318 17.66 20.12 -22.63
CA GLN A 318 16.43 20.81 -22.25
C GLN A 318 15.27 19.84 -21.91
N LEU A 319 15.59 18.58 -21.56
CA LEU A 319 14.63 17.60 -21.03
C LEU A 319 14.28 17.92 -19.58
N SER A 320 13.57 19.03 -19.43
CA SER A 320 13.18 19.64 -18.18
C SER A 320 12.13 18.80 -17.44
N LEU A 321 12.29 18.72 -16.12
CA LEU A 321 11.48 17.88 -15.25
C LEU A 321 10.17 18.61 -14.90
N SER A 322 9.04 17.90 -14.83
CA SER A 322 7.83 18.46 -14.20
C SER A 322 7.96 18.38 -12.68
N ASP A 323 7.86 19.54 -12.01
CA ASP A 323 7.83 19.63 -10.54
C ASP A 323 6.40 19.63 -9.98
N LEU A 324 5.40 19.80 -10.85
CA LEU A 324 3.96 19.78 -10.55
C LEU A 324 3.24 18.70 -11.38
N ASN A 325 2.23 18.07 -10.75
CA ASN A 325 1.21 17.24 -11.38
C ASN A 325 -0.13 17.53 -10.67
N LEU A 326 -0.83 18.55 -11.15
CA LEU A 326 -2.11 19.05 -10.65
C LEU A 326 -3.25 18.47 -11.51
N VAL A 327 -4.25 17.85 -10.90
CA VAL A 327 -5.56 17.59 -11.52
C VAL A 327 -6.59 18.52 -10.89
N TYR A 328 -7.30 19.26 -11.73
CA TYR A 328 -8.21 20.33 -11.34
C TYR A 328 -9.60 20.13 -11.98
N ALA A 329 -10.67 20.28 -11.21
CA ALA A 329 -12.05 20.15 -11.65
C ALA A 329 -12.96 21.30 -11.15
N CYS A 330 -13.79 21.85 -12.03
CA CYS A 330 -14.65 23.02 -11.74
C CYS A 330 -15.97 23.03 -12.52
N THR A 331 -16.91 23.89 -12.07
CA THR A 331 -18.01 24.43 -12.88
C THR A 331 -17.53 25.64 -13.69
N ARG A 332 -18.43 26.53 -14.14
CA ARG A 332 -18.10 27.76 -14.89
C ARG A 332 -17.47 28.86 -14.02
N ASP A 333 -17.66 28.74 -12.70
CA ASP A 333 -17.49 29.80 -11.70
C ASP A 333 -16.83 29.30 -10.39
N LYS A 334 -16.96 28.01 -10.07
CA LYS A 334 -16.57 27.43 -8.78
C LYS A 334 -15.68 26.20 -8.95
N THR A 335 -14.67 26.07 -8.10
CA THR A 335 -13.86 24.86 -7.98
C THR A 335 -14.70 23.74 -7.35
N LEU A 336 -14.49 22.49 -7.74
CA LEU A 336 -15.14 21.31 -7.16
C LEU A 336 -14.15 20.33 -6.51
N MET A 337 -12.99 20.12 -7.13
CA MET A 337 -12.01 19.14 -6.66
C MET A 337 -10.61 19.48 -7.16
N ILE A 338 -9.63 19.22 -6.29
CA ILE A 338 -8.19 19.31 -6.59
C ILE A 338 -7.53 18.00 -6.12
N ASP A 339 -6.55 17.53 -6.88
CA ASP A 339 -5.53 16.56 -6.44
C ASP A 339 -4.17 17.02 -7.00
N VAL A 340 -3.18 17.22 -6.12
CA VAL A 340 -1.82 17.63 -6.50
C VAL A 340 -0.81 16.61 -5.98
N GLN A 341 0.17 16.32 -6.83
CA GLN A 341 1.47 15.81 -6.45
C GLN A 341 2.52 16.81 -6.93
N ALA A 342 3.49 17.18 -6.08
CA ALA A 342 4.50 18.17 -6.41
C ALA A 342 5.83 17.92 -5.68
N ARG A 343 6.88 18.62 -6.11
CA ARG A 343 8.20 18.64 -5.46
C ARG A 343 8.46 19.98 -4.79
N GLU A 344 7.99 20.10 -3.55
CA GLU A 344 8.19 21.28 -2.69
C GLU A 344 7.78 22.61 -3.38
N ILE A 345 6.71 22.60 -4.20
CA ILE A 345 6.26 23.80 -4.92
C ILE A 345 5.78 24.88 -3.94
N SER A 346 6.16 26.13 -4.17
CA SER A 346 5.75 27.22 -3.28
C SER A 346 4.23 27.43 -3.31
N GLU A 347 3.64 27.87 -2.20
CA GLU A 347 2.20 28.17 -2.14
C GLU A 347 1.78 29.22 -3.19
N LYS A 348 2.67 30.17 -3.54
CA LYS A 348 2.44 31.18 -4.59
C LYS A 348 2.40 30.57 -5.99
N ASP A 349 3.31 29.65 -6.29
CA ASP A 349 3.34 28.96 -7.58
C ASP A 349 2.16 27.99 -7.74
N LEU A 350 1.74 27.36 -6.63
CA LEU A 350 0.53 26.56 -6.58
C LEU A 350 -0.71 27.44 -6.84
N GLU A 351 -0.82 28.61 -6.21
CA GLU A 351 -1.87 29.58 -6.52
C GLU A 351 -1.87 29.99 -8.00
N ALA A 352 -0.70 30.35 -8.56
CA ALA A 352 -0.57 30.69 -9.97
C ALA A 352 -1.02 29.53 -10.89
N GLY A 353 -0.62 28.30 -10.57
CA GLY A 353 -1.06 27.09 -11.28
C GLY A 353 -2.58 26.89 -11.22
N LEU A 354 -3.22 27.14 -10.07
CA LEU A 354 -4.68 27.06 -9.93
C LEU A 354 -5.41 28.17 -10.71
N ARG A 355 -4.89 29.40 -10.71
CA ARG A 355 -5.41 30.53 -11.49
C ARG A 355 -5.28 30.31 -13.00
N VAL A 356 -4.24 29.60 -13.45
CA VAL A 356 -4.11 29.13 -14.85
C VAL A 356 -5.05 27.95 -15.13
N ALA A 357 -5.23 27.03 -14.18
CA ALA A 357 -6.02 25.82 -14.40
C ALA A 357 -7.51 26.07 -14.61
N HIS A 358 -8.10 27.02 -13.89
CA HIS A 358 -9.55 27.29 -13.94
C HIS A 358 -10.06 27.67 -15.35
N PRO A 359 -9.56 28.73 -16.03
CA PRO A 359 -10.05 29.11 -17.35
C PRO A 359 -9.82 28.03 -18.43
N GLU A 360 -8.74 27.24 -18.31
CA GLU A 360 -8.47 26.13 -19.22
C GLU A 360 -9.44 24.95 -19.00
N ALA A 361 -9.81 24.64 -17.76
CA ALA A 361 -10.84 23.65 -17.45
C ALA A 361 -12.23 24.07 -17.94
N VAL A 362 -12.58 25.35 -17.80
CA VAL A 362 -13.89 25.90 -18.25
C VAL A 362 -14.10 25.72 -19.77
N LYS A 363 -13.05 25.60 -20.58
CA LYS A 363 -13.18 25.32 -22.04
C LYS A 363 -13.92 24.01 -22.35
N TYR A 364 -13.90 23.02 -21.46
CA TYR A 364 -14.67 21.78 -21.61
C TYR A 364 -16.20 21.97 -21.48
N ILE A 365 -16.67 23.05 -20.83
CA ILE A 365 -18.09 23.21 -20.45
C ILE A 365 -18.98 23.51 -21.66
N GLU A 366 -18.61 24.50 -22.48
CA GLU A 366 -19.45 24.97 -23.58
C GLU A 366 -19.68 23.90 -24.68
N PRO A 367 -18.67 23.10 -25.12
CA PRO A 367 -18.90 21.99 -26.04
C PRO A 367 -19.84 20.91 -25.49
N GLN A 368 -19.80 20.63 -24.18
CA GLN A 368 -20.74 19.68 -23.56
C GLN A 368 -22.18 20.20 -23.59
N ILE A 369 -22.39 21.50 -23.35
CA ILE A 369 -23.71 22.15 -23.45
C ILE A 369 -24.21 22.09 -24.90
N ARG A 370 -23.38 22.41 -25.89
CA ARG A 370 -23.76 22.31 -27.32
C ARG A 370 -24.12 20.88 -27.74
N LEU A 371 -23.36 19.87 -27.28
CA LEU A 371 -23.69 18.46 -27.56
C LEU A 371 -24.99 18.03 -26.88
N ALA A 372 -25.23 18.47 -25.64
CA ALA A 372 -26.46 18.21 -24.91
C ALA A 372 -27.68 18.89 -25.56
N ALA A 373 -27.53 20.10 -26.10
CA ALA A 373 -28.59 20.77 -26.86
C ALA A 373 -28.92 20.05 -28.19
N LYS A 374 -27.97 19.33 -28.79
CA LYS A 374 -28.15 18.57 -30.04
C LYS A 374 -28.71 17.15 -29.83
N ALA A 375 -28.31 16.48 -28.76
CA ALA A 375 -28.52 15.03 -28.60
C ALA A 375 -28.96 14.59 -27.18
N GLY A 376 -29.19 15.53 -26.27
CA GLY A 376 -29.57 15.27 -24.88
C GLY A 376 -31.02 14.84 -24.72
N LYS A 377 -31.26 13.99 -23.73
CA LYS A 377 -32.63 13.60 -23.33
C LYS A 377 -33.24 14.67 -22.44
N HIS A 378 -34.56 14.82 -22.52
CA HIS A 378 -35.31 15.63 -21.55
C HIS A 378 -35.02 15.11 -20.14
N LYS A 379 -34.72 16.02 -19.21
CA LYS A 379 -34.51 15.66 -17.80
C LYS A 379 -35.82 15.13 -17.23
N LYS A 380 -35.78 13.98 -16.58
CA LYS A 380 -36.97 13.37 -15.98
C LYS A 380 -37.27 14.05 -14.65
N ASP A 381 -38.54 14.29 -14.36
CA ASP A 381 -38.97 14.66 -13.01
C ASP A 381 -38.77 13.49 -12.03
N TYR A 382 -38.10 13.77 -10.92
CA TYR A 382 -37.84 12.81 -9.85
C TYR A 382 -38.45 13.31 -8.54
N LYS A 383 -39.09 12.41 -7.79
CA LYS A 383 -39.66 12.71 -6.48
C LYS A 383 -38.54 12.80 -5.44
N LEU A 384 -38.00 13.99 -5.24
CA LEU A 384 -36.97 14.24 -4.21
C LEU A 384 -37.52 13.94 -2.82
N SER A 385 -36.74 13.21 -2.01
CA SER A 385 -37.07 12.96 -0.61
C SER A 385 -36.61 14.15 0.25
N LEU A 386 -37.43 15.19 0.28
CA LEU A 386 -37.27 16.37 1.12
C LEU A 386 -38.12 16.24 2.40
N VAL A 387 -37.67 16.88 3.48
CA VAL A 387 -38.44 17.02 4.72
C VAL A 387 -39.38 18.22 4.58
N SER A 388 -40.62 18.10 5.04
CA SER A 388 -41.61 19.18 5.09
C SER A 388 -41.18 20.26 6.10
N ASP A 389 -41.25 21.54 5.72
CA ASP A 389 -40.71 22.64 6.53
C ASP A 389 -41.40 22.76 7.91
N ARG A 390 -42.71 22.49 7.96
CA ARG A 390 -43.48 22.39 9.21
C ARG A 390 -42.90 21.36 10.19
N THR A 391 -42.48 20.21 9.68
CA THR A 391 -41.86 19.13 10.46
C THR A 391 -40.44 19.52 10.90
N LEU A 392 -39.68 20.17 10.01
CA LEU A 392 -38.36 20.71 10.37
C LEU A 392 -38.46 21.73 11.52
N GLU A 393 -39.37 22.69 11.43
CA GLU A 393 -39.50 23.77 12.40
C GLU A 393 -40.04 23.29 13.75
N LYS A 394 -41.00 22.35 13.75
CA LYS A 394 -41.45 21.65 14.96
C LYS A 394 -40.29 20.96 15.68
N LEU A 395 -39.49 20.17 14.96
CA LEU A 395 -38.37 19.42 15.52
C LEU A 395 -37.21 20.32 15.95
N ARG A 396 -36.98 21.42 15.23
CA ARG A 396 -36.04 22.49 15.60
C ARG A 396 -36.41 23.07 16.97
N ASN A 397 -37.65 23.51 17.15
CA ASN A 397 -38.13 24.09 18.42
C ASN A 397 -38.02 23.12 19.61
N LEU A 398 -38.14 21.80 19.38
CA LEU A 398 -37.98 20.78 20.42
C LEU A 398 -36.51 20.50 20.82
N THR A 399 -35.53 20.82 19.97
CA THR A 399 -34.15 20.31 20.12
C THR A 399 -33.04 21.36 20.07
N GLU A 400 -33.22 22.48 19.34
CA GLU A 400 -32.13 23.44 19.04
C GLU A 400 -31.47 24.01 20.29
N ALA A 401 -32.23 24.61 21.22
CA ALA A 401 -31.70 25.19 22.45
C ALA A 401 -31.02 24.16 23.38
N LYS A 402 -31.45 22.88 23.34
CA LYS A 402 -30.82 21.79 24.10
C LYS A 402 -29.48 21.38 23.47
N ILE A 403 -29.44 21.31 22.15
CA ILE A 403 -28.22 21.02 21.37
C ILE A 403 -27.21 22.16 21.54
N GLU A 404 -27.67 23.41 21.54
CA GLU A 404 -26.87 24.61 21.78
C GLU A 404 -26.22 24.61 23.18
N ALA A 405 -26.98 24.29 24.24
CA ALA A 405 -26.45 24.15 25.58
C ALA A 405 -25.31 23.10 25.67
N VAL A 406 -25.49 21.93 25.03
CA VAL A 406 -24.51 20.83 25.00
C VAL A 406 -23.21 21.20 24.28
N PHE A 407 -23.24 22.10 23.30
CA PHE A 407 -22.01 22.60 22.67
C PHE A 407 -21.40 23.79 23.42
N THR A 408 -22.22 24.63 24.04
CA THR A 408 -21.75 25.84 24.74
C THR A 408 -20.96 25.50 26.00
N ASP A 409 -21.37 24.45 26.73
CA ASP A 409 -20.70 23.97 27.95
C ASP A 409 -19.39 23.21 27.62
N PRO A 410 -18.21 23.71 28.05
CA PRO A 410 -16.92 23.08 27.76
C PRO A 410 -16.61 21.84 28.62
N SER A 411 -17.45 21.51 29.61
CA SER A 411 -17.26 20.32 30.44
C SER A 411 -17.55 19.00 29.71
N TYR A 412 -18.35 19.04 28.63
CA TYR A 412 -18.65 17.84 27.86
C TYR A 412 -17.48 17.45 26.94
N GLY A 413 -16.78 16.38 27.33
CA GLY A 413 -15.86 15.66 26.47
C GLY A 413 -16.54 15.02 25.26
N LYS A 414 -15.77 14.24 24.51
CA LYS A 414 -16.19 13.64 23.23
C LYS A 414 -17.30 12.59 23.39
N PHE A 415 -17.25 11.80 24.46
CA PHE A 415 -18.23 10.74 24.72
C PHE A 415 -19.48 11.34 25.36
N GLU A 416 -19.29 12.30 26.25
CA GLU A 416 -20.30 12.98 27.05
C GLU A 416 -21.21 13.84 26.17
N ARG A 417 -20.65 14.57 25.18
CA ARG A 417 -21.45 15.21 24.11
C ARG A 417 -22.29 14.19 23.34
N GLY A 418 -21.73 13.00 23.08
CA GLY A 418 -22.42 11.91 22.41
C GLY A 418 -23.67 11.47 23.17
N GLU A 419 -23.53 11.18 24.46
CA GLU A 419 -24.63 10.74 25.33
C GLU A 419 -25.68 11.84 25.51
N ALA A 420 -25.26 13.10 25.64
CA ALA A 420 -26.18 14.24 25.71
C ALA A 420 -27.03 14.39 24.44
N LEU A 421 -26.43 14.31 23.24
CA LEU A 421 -27.20 14.41 21.99
C LEU A 421 -28.13 13.21 21.75
N GLU A 422 -27.71 11.99 22.11
CA GLU A 422 -28.58 10.80 22.03
C GLU A 422 -29.75 10.90 23.01
N ASN A 423 -29.53 11.38 24.23
CA ASN A 423 -30.60 11.63 25.21
C ASN A 423 -31.61 12.69 24.70
N ILE A 424 -31.15 13.77 24.08
CA ILE A 424 -32.03 14.78 23.44
C ILE A 424 -32.85 14.16 22.30
N ALA A 425 -32.24 13.31 21.47
CA ALA A 425 -32.94 12.62 20.39
C ALA A 425 -34.00 11.63 20.92
N GLN A 426 -33.71 10.91 22.01
CA GLN A 426 -34.65 10.01 22.66
C GLN A 426 -35.79 10.74 23.37
N GLU A 427 -35.53 11.89 23.99
CA GLU A 427 -36.57 12.73 24.59
C GLU A 427 -37.52 13.27 23.52
N ALA A 428 -36.98 13.87 22.45
CA ALA A 428 -37.79 14.34 21.31
C ALA A 428 -38.59 13.19 20.66
N LYS A 429 -38.01 11.98 20.58
CA LYS A 429 -38.72 10.78 20.12
C LYS A 429 -39.94 10.46 20.98
N ARG A 430 -39.84 10.51 22.32
CA ARG A 430 -40.99 10.26 23.21
C ARG A 430 -42.11 11.27 23.00
N THR A 431 -41.79 12.57 22.92
CA THR A 431 -42.80 13.61 22.68
C THR A 431 -43.57 13.36 21.38
N LEU A 432 -42.90 12.91 20.31
CA LEU A 432 -43.55 12.60 19.04
C LEU A 432 -44.33 11.27 19.06
N GLU A 433 -43.92 10.31 19.88
CA GLU A 433 -44.69 9.08 20.14
C GLU A 433 -45.96 9.37 20.95
N GLU A 434 -45.89 10.28 21.92
CA GLU A 434 -47.05 10.79 22.69
C GLU A 434 -48.02 11.61 21.83
N GLU A 435 -47.50 12.40 20.87
CA GLU A 435 -48.29 13.14 19.89
C GLU A 435 -48.77 12.29 18.69
N CYS A 436 -48.43 11.00 18.63
CA CYS A 436 -48.70 10.08 17.50
C CYS A 436 -48.17 10.56 16.13
N ASP A 437 -47.11 11.38 16.09
CA ASP A 437 -46.58 12.00 14.87
C ASP A 437 -45.65 11.06 14.09
N THR A 438 -46.28 10.14 13.35
CA THR A 438 -45.59 9.16 12.50
C THR A 438 -44.79 9.77 11.34
N GLU A 439 -45.09 10.99 10.88
CA GLU A 439 -44.28 11.66 9.84
C GLU A 439 -42.94 12.12 10.45
N SER A 440 -43.01 12.92 11.51
CA SER A 440 -41.83 13.44 12.22
C SER A 440 -40.91 12.32 12.70
N LEU A 441 -41.45 11.21 13.21
CA LEU A 441 -40.66 10.07 13.69
C LEU A 441 -39.78 9.42 12.59
N THR A 442 -40.21 9.43 11.32
CA THR A 442 -39.40 8.86 10.22
C THR A 442 -38.25 9.75 9.77
N VAL A 443 -38.33 11.05 10.03
CA VAL A 443 -37.31 12.05 9.63
C VAL A 443 -36.49 12.61 10.79
N LEU A 444 -36.91 12.33 12.04
CA LEU A 444 -36.34 12.85 13.29
C LEU A 444 -34.81 12.95 13.27
N SER A 445 -34.12 11.84 13.01
CA SER A 445 -32.65 11.79 13.03
C SER A 445 -31.98 12.64 11.96
N LYS A 446 -32.57 12.73 10.76
CA LYS A 446 -32.09 13.59 9.66
C LYS A 446 -32.27 15.06 10.01
N VAL A 447 -33.34 15.40 10.72
CA VAL A 447 -33.61 16.78 11.17
C VAL A 447 -32.74 17.14 12.37
N VAL A 448 -32.57 16.26 13.36
CA VAL A 448 -31.64 16.47 14.48
C VAL A 448 -30.20 16.67 13.97
N ASP A 449 -29.73 15.90 12.98
CA ASP A 449 -28.42 16.14 12.37
C ASP A 449 -28.35 17.48 11.59
N ARG A 450 -29.46 17.91 10.97
CA ARG A 450 -29.56 19.22 10.30
C ARG A 450 -29.59 20.40 11.28
N VAL A 451 -30.28 20.27 12.41
CA VAL A 451 -30.30 21.27 13.50
C VAL A 451 -28.93 21.33 14.17
N ARG A 452 -28.32 20.18 14.47
CA ARG A 452 -26.93 20.05 14.92
C ARG A 452 -25.95 20.74 13.95
N LYS A 453 -26.14 20.57 12.64
CA LYS A 453 -25.36 21.27 11.61
C LYS A 453 -25.56 22.79 11.66
N GLY A 454 -26.79 23.26 11.87
CA GLY A 454 -27.10 24.69 12.06
C GLY A 454 -26.37 25.28 13.28
N VAL A 455 -26.64 24.75 14.47
CA VAL A 455 -26.07 25.23 15.75
C VAL A 455 -24.55 25.35 15.70
N VAL A 456 -23.85 24.28 15.29
CA VAL A 456 -22.37 24.27 15.24
C VAL A 456 -21.82 25.30 14.25
N ARG A 457 -22.45 25.48 13.07
CA ARG A 457 -21.99 26.43 12.06
C ARG A 457 -22.24 27.87 12.47
N ASN A 458 -23.42 28.16 13.02
CA ASN A 458 -23.79 29.47 13.53
C ASN A 458 -22.79 29.91 14.61
N ARG A 459 -22.44 29.00 15.54
CA ARG A 459 -21.43 29.24 16.57
C ARG A 459 -20.04 29.54 16.00
N ILE A 460 -19.56 28.73 15.07
CA ILE A 460 -18.25 28.94 14.43
C ILE A 460 -18.20 30.28 13.69
N ILE A 461 -19.28 30.69 13.01
CA ILE A 461 -19.37 31.97 12.30
C ILE A 461 -19.45 33.16 13.26
N ALA A 462 -20.32 33.09 14.28
CA ALA A 462 -20.64 34.22 15.16
C ALA A 462 -19.67 34.39 16.35
N GLU A 463 -19.26 33.30 17.01
CA GLU A 463 -18.37 33.34 18.18
C GLU A 463 -16.90 33.13 17.82
N GLY A 464 -16.60 32.48 16.69
CA GLY A 464 -15.23 32.08 16.31
C GLY A 464 -14.65 30.91 17.12
N PHE A 465 -15.43 30.32 18.02
CA PHE A 465 -15.04 29.15 18.83
C PHE A 465 -15.53 27.84 18.20
N ARG A 466 -14.74 26.78 18.42
CA ARG A 466 -15.02 25.44 17.89
C ARG A 466 -15.70 24.56 18.93
N VAL A 467 -16.18 23.41 18.45
CA VAL A 467 -16.89 22.39 19.24
C VAL A 467 -16.05 21.74 20.33
N ASP A 468 -14.73 21.92 20.33
CA ASP A 468 -13.77 21.46 21.33
C ASP A 468 -13.09 22.63 22.08
N GLY A 469 -13.64 23.84 21.96
CA GLY A 469 -13.11 25.06 22.61
C GLY A 469 -11.92 25.71 21.92
N ARG A 470 -11.30 25.06 20.92
CA ARG A 470 -10.18 25.63 20.16
C ARG A 470 -10.58 26.86 19.35
N ARG A 471 -9.58 27.68 19.01
CA ARG A 471 -9.67 28.72 17.99
C ARG A 471 -9.67 28.13 16.57
N LEU A 472 -10.09 28.95 15.60
CA LEU A 472 -10.12 28.61 14.19
C LEU A 472 -8.73 28.23 13.63
N ASP A 473 -7.67 28.88 14.13
CA ASP A 473 -6.28 28.75 13.66
C ASP A 473 -5.45 27.69 14.40
N GLU A 474 -6.03 27.02 15.40
CA GLU A 474 -5.32 26.19 16.39
C GLU A 474 -5.30 24.70 16.04
N VAL A 475 -4.11 24.09 16.02
CA VAL A 475 -3.89 22.65 15.83
C VAL A 475 -4.08 21.89 17.16
N ARG A 476 -4.59 20.66 17.14
CA ARG A 476 -4.72 19.82 18.35
C ARG A 476 -3.36 19.50 19.00
N PRO A 477 -3.32 19.18 20.30
CA PRO A 477 -2.14 18.64 20.97
C PRO A 477 -1.50 17.49 20.17
N LEU A 478 -0.17 17.54 20.04
CA LEU A 478 0.63 16.60 19.26
C LEU A 478 1.42 15.67 20.19
N TYR A 479 1.52 14.40 19.80
CA TYR A 479 2.43 13.41 20.38
C TYR A 479 3.18 12.70 19.25
N CYS A 480 4.50 12.71 19.32
CA CYS A 480 5.40 12.09 18.34
C CYS A 480 6.36 11.17 19.08
N GLU A 481 6.56 9.95 18.56
CA GLU A 481 7.52 8.99 19.13
C GLU A 481 8.13 8.15 17.99
N ALA A 482 9.47 8.13 17.88
CA ALA A 482 10.23 7.47 16.81
C ALA A 482 10.98 6.22 17.33
N GLY A 483 10.80 5.09 16.65
CA GLY A 483 11.36 3.81 17.08
C GLY A 483 10.48 3.00 18.03
N TYR A 484 9.18 3.33 18.13
CA TYR A 484 8.16 2.68 18.98
C TYR A 484 8.19 1.13 18.92
N LEU A 485 8.56 0.54 17.77
CA LEU A 485 8.78 -0.90 17.60
C LEU A 485 10.24 -1.19 17.21
N PRO A 486 11.18 -1.25 18.18
CA PRO A 486 12.64 -1.25 17.92
C PRO A 486 13.18 -2.52 17.21
N ASN A 487 12.32 -3.52 16.97
CA ASN A 487 12.63 -4.72 16.20
C ASN A 487 12.36 -4.56 14.69
N LEU A 488 11.63 -3.53 14.26
CA LEU A 488 11.38 -3.25 12.85
C LEU A 488 12.57 -2.50 12.21
N HIS A 489 12.52 -2.28 10.89
CA HIS A 489 13.56 -1.47 10.24
C HIS A 489 13.39 0.01 10.61
N GLY A 490 12.14 0.51 10.64
CA GLY A 490 11.76 1.76 11.28
C GLY A 490 10.28 1.78 11.65
N SER A 491 9.88 2.68 12.54
CA SER A 491 8.56 2.78 13.15
C SER A 491 8.32 4.15 13.81
N SER A 492 7.06 4.55 13.95
CA SER A 492 6.69 5.70 14.77
C SER A 492 5.24 5.62 15.25
N LEU A 493 4.97 6.16 16.43
CA LEU A 493 3.61 6.52 16.85
C LEU A 493 3.42 8.03 16.65
N PHE A 494 2.36 8.43 15.96
CA PHE A 494 1.98 9.83 15.80
C PHE A 494 0.53 10.03 16.22
N SER A 495 0.28 10.94 17.16
CA SER A 495 -1.05 11.34 17.59
C SER A 495 -1.26 12.85 17.44
N ARG A 496 -2.48 13.25 17.04
CA ARG A 496 -2.92 14.65 16.95
C ARG A 496 -4.34 14.73 17.52
N GLY A 497 -4.41 15.06 18.81
CA GLY A 497 -5.51 14.66 19.68
C GLY A 497 -5.84 13.17 19.52
N ASP A 498 -7.13 12.85 19.50
CA ASP A 498 -7.68 11.50 19.34
C ASP A 498 -7.42 10.82 17.98
N THR A 499 -6.78 11.48 17.00
CA THR A 499 -6.27 10.79 15.81
C THR A 499 -4.90 10.21 16.11
N GLN A 500 -4.76 8.89 16.06
CA GLN A 500 -3.49 8.19 16.27
C GLN A 500 -3.21 7.20 15.14
N VAL A 501 -1.97 7.21 14.62
CA VAL A 501 -1.49 6.26 13.62
C VAL A 501 -0.17 5.62 14.06
N LEU A 502 -0.07 4.31 13.87
CA LEU A 502 1.17 3.56 13.97
C LEU A 502 1.72 3.38 12.55
N CYS A 503 2.84 4.04 12.25
CA CYS A 503 3.55 3.86 10.98
C CYS A 503 4.74 2.93 11.17
N THR A 504 4.96 2.05 10.20
CA THR A 504 6.04 1.06 10.20
C THR A 504 6.69 0.98 8.83
N VAL A 505 8.01 0.86 8.78
CA VAL A 505 8.81 0.84 7.55
C VAL A 505 9.50 -0.50 7.38
N THR A 506 9.44 -1.02 6.16
CA THR A 506 10.16 -2.23 5.73
C THR A 506 10.97 -1.93 4.48
N LEU A 507 12.29 -2.03 4.59
CA LEU A 507 13.23 -2.03 3.46
C LEU A 507 13.30 -3.43 2.81
N GLY A 508 13.48 -3.47 1.49
CA GLY A 508 13.57 -4.68 0.68
C GLY A 508 14.41 -4.48 -0.58
N ALA A 509 14.53 -5.52 -1.41
CA ALA A 509 15.35 -5.48 -2.62
C ALA A 509 14.74 -4.60 -3.73
N PRO A 510 15.52 -4.05 -4.68
CA PRO A 510 14.98 -3.49 -5.91
C PRO A 510 14.02 -4.45 -6.64
N ARG A 511 14.34 -5.75 -6.66
CA ARG A 511 13.47 -6.80 -7.21
C ARG A 511 12.19 -7.10 -6.41
N ASP A 512 12.11 -6.64 -5.15
CA ASP A 512 10.92 -6.76 -4.31
C ASP A 512 9.94 -5.59 -4.56
N ALA A 513 10.29 -4.65 -5.45
CA ALA A 513 9.39 -3.59 -5.93
C ALA A 513 8.14 -4.16 -6.62
N GLN A 514 7.00 -3.52 -6.40
CA GLN A 514 5.74 -3.95 -6.98
C GLN A 514 5.72 -3.70 -8.50
N ARG A 515 5.40 -4.73 -9.28
CA ARG A 515 5.17 -4.59 -10.73
C ARG A 515 3.73 -4.11 -10.97
N LEU A 516 3.56 -3.19 -11.92
CA LEU A 516 2.28 -2.55 -12.24
C LEU A 516 1.87 -2.85 -13.69
N ASP A 517 0.80 -3.62 -13.87
CA ASP A 517 0.11 -3.80 -15.16
C ASP A 517 -0.80 -2.57 -15.45
N SER A 518 -0.24 -1.36 -15.50
CA SER A 518 -0.98 -0.12 -15.82
C SER A 518 -0.85 0.23 -17.30
N LEU A 519 -1.83 0.92 -17.89
CA LEU A 519 -1.69 1.38 -19.29
C LEU A 519 -0.63 2.50 -19.42
N VAL A 520 -0.48 3.35 -18.41
CA VAL A 520 0.44 4.49 -18.44
C VAL A 520 1.30 4.55 -17.17
N GLY A 521 2.52 5.08 -17.33
CA GLY A 521 3.47 5.30 -16.25
C GLY A 521 4.45 4.16 -16.00
N SER A 522 5.16 4.23 -14.87
CA SER A 522 6.21 3.25 -14.53
C SER A 522 5.67 1.82 -14.38
N PRO A 523 6.33 0.80 -14.98
CA PRO A 523 5.97 -0.60 -14.79
C PRO A 523 6.38 -1.14 -13.40
N THR A 524 7.10 -0.36 -12.60
CA THR A 524 7.56 -0.72 -11.24
C THR A 524 7.33 0.40 -10.23
N LYS A 525 7.02 0.01 -9.00
CA LYS A 525 6.74 0.88 -7.85
C LYS A 525 7.65 0.46 -6.67
N ARG A 526 8.79 1.15 -6.52
CA ARG A 526 9.77 0.90 -5.43
C ARG A 526 9.33 1.46 -4.07
N PHE A 527 8.44 2.45 -4.07
CA PHE A 527 7.88 3.06 -2.87
C PHE A 527 6.40 2.68 -2.78
N MET A 528 5.99 2.07 -1.67
CA MET A 528 4.62 1.58 -1.45
C MET A 528 4.11 2.04 -0.09
N LEU A 529 2.95 2.71 -0.04
CA LEU A 529 2.27 3.03 1.21
C LEU A 529 0.95 2.27 1.33
N HIS A 530 0.91 1.31 2.25
CA HIS A 530 -0.32 0.62 2.63
C HIS A 530 -0.93 1.27 3.85
N TYR A 531 -2.09 1.91 3.67
CA TYR A 531 -2.90 2.51 4.72
C TYR A 531 -4.02 1.54 5.13
N SER A 532 -4.21 1.33 6.43
CA SER A 532 -5.24 0.45 7.00
C SER A 532 -6.10 1.20 8.02
N PHE A 533 -7.42 1.12 7.85
CA PHE A 533 -8.42 1.77 8.69
C PHE A 533 -9.30 0.73 9.39
N PRO A 534 -8.81 0.10 10.46
CA PRO A 534 -9.51 -0.98 11.12
C PRO A 534 -10.77 -0.46 11.85
N PRO A 535 -11.89 -1.19 11.88
CA PRO A 535 -13.13 -0.75 12.54
C PRO A 535 -12.98 -0.39 14.03
N PHE A 536 -12.01 -0.95 14.75
CA PHE A 536 -11.76 -0.55 16.15
C PHE A 536 -11.28 0.91 16.29
N SER A 537 -10.66 1.51 15.27
CA SER A 537 -10.14 2.89 15.33
C SER A 537 -11.22 3.98 15.45
N ILE A 538 -12.47 3.55 15.39
CA ILE A 538 -13.71 4.33 15.42
C ILE A 538 -14.76 3.68 16.34
N ASN A 539 -14.32 2.71 17.17
CA ASN A 539 -15.13 1.89 18.07
C ASN A 539 -16.29 1.11 17.39
N GLU A 540 -16.12 0.70 16.13
CA GLU A 540 -17.13 -0.08 15.38
C GLU A 540 -16.72 -1.54 15.15
N VAL A 541 -17.70 -2.43 15.02
CA VAL A 541 -17.50 -3.83 14.62
C VAL A 541 -17.81 -3.97 13.13
N GLY A 542 -16.77 -4.10 12.30
CA GLY A 542 -16.89 -4.22 10.84
C GLY A 542 -16.17 -5.44 10.28
N LYS A 543 -16.70 -5.99 9.17
CA LYS A 543 -16.01 -7.05 8.42
C LYS A 543 -14.85 -6.44 7.64
N ARG A 544 -13.60 -6.89 7.88
CA ARG A 544 -12.49 -6.61 6.95
C ARG A 544 -12.75 -7.38 5.64
N VAL A 545 -12.92 -6.64 4.55
CA VAL A 545 -13.07 -7.16 3.18
C VAL A 545 -11.77 -6.84 2.42
N GLY A 546 -11.68 -7.12 1.11
CA GLY A 546 -10.58 -6.66 0.26
C GLY A 546 -10.53 -5.14 0.07
N LEU A 547 -9.62 -4.68 -0.80
CA LEU A 547 -9.25 -3.28 -1.04
C LEU A 547 -10.43 -2.29 -0.98
N ASN A 548 -10.47 -1.48 0.08
CA ASN A 548 -11.43 -0.40 0.24
C ASN A 548 -11.00 0.83 -0.57
N ARG A 549 -11.91 1.39 -1.37
CA ARG A 549 -11.69 2.62 -2.15
C ARG A 549 -11.15 3.77 -1.28
N ARG A 550 -11.64 3.95 -0.04
CA ARG A 550 -11.18 5.04 0.85
C ARG A 550 -9.78 4.78 1.41
N GLU A 551 -9.46 3.54 1.78
CA GLU A 551 -8.13 3.18 2.29
C GLU A 551 -7.06 3.39 1.22
N VAL A 552 -7.31 2.91 -0.01
CA VAL A 552 -6.44 3.15 -1.17
C VAL A 552 -6.27 4.66 -1.42
N GLY A 553 -7.37 5.43 -1.49
CA GLY A 553 -7.31 6.87 -1.74
C GLY A 553 -6.61 7.69 -0.64
N HIS A 554 -6.68 7.26 0.62
CA HIS A 554 -5.93 7.86 1.72
C HIS A 554 -4.43 7.46 1.64
N GLY A 555 -4.15 6.20 1.32
CA GLY A 555 -2.80 5.68 1.16
C GLY A 555 -2.02 6.38 0.05
N THR A 556 -2.59 6.44 -1.16
CA THR A 556 -1.95 7.10 -2.31
C THR A 556 -1.75 8.61 -2.09
N LEU A 557 -2.61 9.30 -1.32
CA LEU A 557 -2.37 10.70 -0.96
C LEU A 557 -1.12 10.86 -0.09
N ALA A 558 -0.98 10.02 0.94
CA ALA A 558 0.22 10.05 1.78
C ALA A 558 1.47 9.56 1.02
N GLU A 559 1.29 8.63 0.07
CA GLU A 559 2.36 8.16 -0.83
C GLU A 559 2.89 9.29 -1.71
N LYS A 560 2.01 10.06 -2.36
CA LYS A 560 2.35 11.27 -3.13
C LYS A 560 3.17 12.26 -2.31
N ALA A 561 2.71 12.54 -1.08
CA ALA A 561 3.33 13.51 -0.19
C ALA A 561 4.76 13.13 0.24
N LEU A 562 5.00 11.84 0.55
CA LEU A 562 6.29 11.35 1.03
C LEU A 562 7.26 11.03 -0.11
N LEU A 563 6.77 10.59 -1.27
CA LEU A 563 7.60 10.30 -2.45
C LEU A 563 8.39 11.51 -2.94
N ALA A 564 7.94 12.73 -2.65
CA ALA A 564 8.62 13.97 -3.03
C ALA A 564 9.99 14.17 -2.33
N VAL A 565 10.15 13.70 -1.09
CA VAL A 565 11.41 13.84 -0.30
C VAL A 565 12.27 12.58 -0.29
N MET A 566 11.86 11.53 -1.00
CA MET A 566 12.60 10.27 -1.06
C MET A 566 13.92 10.44 -1.84
N PRO A 567 15.05 9.93 -1.33
CA PRO A 567 16.34 9.89 -2.06
C PRO A 567 16.21 9.07 -3.35
N THR A 568 17.11 9.28 -4.34
CA THR A 568 17.02 8.62 -5.65
C THR A 568 17.19 7.09 -5.56
N GLU A 569 17.03 6.36 -6.67
CA GLU A 569 17.30 4.92 -6.68
C GLU A 569 18.81 4.61 -6.69
N ASP A 570 19.64 5.53 -7.20
CA ASP A 570 21.10 5.40 -7.15
C ASP A 570 21.65 5.70 -5.73
N ASP A 571 21.14 6.73 -5.06
CA ASP A 571 21.53 7.07 -3.67
C ASP A 571 20.99 6.06 -2.65
N PHE A 572 19.77 5.55 -2.89
CA PHE A 572 19.08 4.63 -2.00
C PHE A 572 18.43 3.47 -2.76
N PRO A 573 19.24 2.44 -3.13
CA PRO A 573 18.82 1.32 -3.98
C PRO A 573 17.98 0.26 -3.22
N TYR A 574 17.04 0.70 -2.39
CA TYR A 574 16.11 -0.18 -1.66
C TYR A 574 14.68 0.05 -2.13
N THR A 575 13.91 -1.03 -2.17
CA THR A 575 12.45 -0.94 -2.15
C THR A 575 12.01 -0.58 -0.73
N VAL A 576 11.08 0.38 -0.61
CA VAL A 576 10.61 0.90 0.66
C VAL A 576 9.10 0.71 0.75
N ARG A 577 8.65 -0.01 1.78
CA ARG A 577 7.23 -0.17 2.08
C ARG A 577 6.91 0.46 3.43
N ILE A 578 5.92 1.35 3.44
CA ILE A 578 5.30 1.88 4.65
C ILE A 578 3.99 1.11 4.89
N ASN A 579 3.77 0.69 6.13
CA ASN A 579 2.50 0.19 6.63
C ASN A 579 1.99 1.18 7.69
N SER A 580 0.91 1.90 7.40
CA SER A 580 0.24 2.80 8.34
C SER A 580 -1.04 2.15 8.82
N GLU A 581 -1.12 1.90 10.13
CA GLU A 581 -2.32 1.36 10.78
C GLU A 581 -2.92 2.44 11.67
N VAL A 582 -4.15 2.84 11.38
CA VAL A 582 -4.86 3.83 12.18
C VAL A 582 -5.31 3.17 13.48
N MET A 583 -4.81 3.65 14.61
CA MET A 583 -5.16 3.14 15.95
C MET A 583 -6.42 3.83 16.48
N ALA A 584 -6.54 5.15 16.26
CA ALA A 584 -7.71 5.95 16.61
C ALA A 584 -7.95 7.05 15.56
N SER A 585 -9.21 7.45 15.35
CA SER A 585 -9.61 8.37 14.28
C SER A 585 -10.61 9.42 14.74
N ASP A 586 -10.15 10.66 14.77
CA ASP A 586 -10.92 11.85 15.14
C ASP A 586 -10.67 13.04 14.20
N GLY A 587 -9.96 12.82 13.10
CA GLY A 587 -9.33 13.86 12.29
C GLY A 587 -8.81 13.29 10.98
N SER A 588 -8.02 14.09 10.24
CA SER A 588 -7.44 13.64 8.97
C SER A 588 -6.29 12.64 9.21
N THR A 589 -6.67 11.37 9.32
CA THR A 589 -5.80 10.20 9.50
C THR A 589 -4.83 9.97 8.34
N SER A 590 -5.17 10.40 7.12
CA SER A 590 -4.24 10.39 5.98
C SER A 590 -3.12 11.44 6.16
N MET A 591 -3.42 12.59 6.77
CA MET A 591 -2.42 13.61 7.11
C MET A 591 -1.57 13.19 8.31
N ALA A 592 -2.15 12.53 9.31
CA ALA A 592 -1.39 11.88 10.38
C ALA A 592 -0.44 10.79 9.82
N THR A 593 -0.88 10.03 8.83
CA THR A 593 -0.05 9.03 8.10
C THR A 593 1.13 9.66 7.35
N VAL A 594 1.01 10.91 6.87
CA VAL A 594 2.15 11.64 6.32
C VAL A 594 3.18 11.93 7.41
N CYS A 595 2.75 12.51 8.55
CA CYS A 595 3.65 12.86 9.64
C CYS A 595 4.37 11.62 10.23
N GLY A 596 3.61 10.59 10.61
CA GLY A 596 4.16 9.32 11.11
C GLY A 596 5.00 8.60 10.04
N GLY A 597 4.55 8.60 8.78
CA GLY A 597 5.33 8.04 7.67
C GLY A 597 6.70 8.71 7.54
N SER A 598 6.76 10.05 7.64
CA SER A 598 8.02 10.80 7.57
C SER A 598 8.96 10.47 8.74
N MET A 599 8.44 10.38 9.97
CA MET A 599 9.25 9.98 11.15
C MET A 599 9.74 8.53 11.05
N ALA A 600 8.88 7.58 10.68
CA ALA A 600 9.23 6.17 10.55
C ALA A 600 10.25 5.90 9.41
N LEU A 601 10.28 6.75 8.36
CA LEU A 601 11.30 6.71 7.31
C LEU A 601 12.66 7.20 7.83
N MET A 602 12.70 8.29 8.63
CA MET A 602 13.94 8.75 9.27
C MET A 602 14.44 7.76 10.33
N ASP A 603 13.54 7.15 11.11
CA ASP A 603 13.85 6.06 12.05
C ASP A 603 14.51 4.86 11.34
N ALA A 604 14.07 4.56 10.11
CA ALA A 604 14.65 3.52 9.26
C ALA A 604 16.04 3.85 8.68
N GLY A 605 16.62 5.02 8.98
CA GLY A 605 17.92 5.45 8.46
C GLY A 605 17.92 5.71 6.95
N ILE A 606 16.76 6.09 6.40
CA ILE A 606 16.60 6.51 5.01
C ILE A 606 17.00 7.99 4.93
N PRO A 607 17.93 8.39 4.05
CA PRO A 607 18.34 9.78 3.89
C PRO A 607 17.26 10.60 3.17
N LEU A 608 16.20 10.97 3.91
CA LEU A 608 15.23 11.97 3.46
C LEU A 608 15.86 13.37 3.44
N GLN A 609 15.40 14.23 2.54
CA GLN A 609 15.87 15.61 2.45
C GLN A 609 15.37 16.47 3.63
N GLU A 610 14.08 16.39 3.94
CA GLU A 610 13.39 17.10 5.02
C GLU A 610 12.22 16.26 5.55
N HIS A 611 11.65 16.67 6.68
CA HIS A 611 10.35 16.16 7.13
C HIS A 611 9.20 16.67 6.26
N VAL A 612 8.19 15.82 6.06
CA VAL A 612 6.91 16.18 5.46
C VAL A 612 5.83 16.06 6.53
N ALA A 613 5.10 17.14 6.79
CA ALA A 613 3.91 17.13 7.63
C ALA A 613 2.65 17.34 6.79
N GLY A 614 1.53 16.79 7.26
CA GLY A 614 0.20 16.98 6.67
C GLY A 614 -0.76 17.69 7.62
N VAL A 615 -1.53 18.65 7.11
CA VAL A 615 -2.64 19.31 7.83
C VAL A 615 -3.92 19.25 7.00
N SER A 616 -5.06 19.34 7.66
CA SER A 616 -6.39 19.37 7.05
C SER A 616 -7.14 20.61 7.48
N VAL A 617 -7.42 21.49 6.53
CA VAL A 617 -8.19 22.73 6.70
C VAL A 617 -9.62 22.50 6.20
N GLY A 618 -10.59 23.14 6.82
CA GLY A 618 -11.98 23.15 6.36
C GLY A 618 -12.54 24.56 6.22
N LEU A 619 -13.71 24.64 5.60
CA LEU A 619 -14.50 25.86 5.44
C LEU A 619 -15.88 25.65 6.04
N VAL A 620 -16.37 26.66 6.76
CA VAL A 620 -17.77 26.80 7.16
C VAL A 620 -18.29 28.11 6.55
N SER A 621 -19.29 28.03 5.67
CA SER A 621 -19.82 29.20 4.95
C SER A 621 -21.32 29.40 5.17
N GLU A 622 -21.79 30.65 5.25
CA GLU A 622 -23.20 30.97 5.06
C GLU A 622 -23.46 31.18 3.56
N VAL A 623 -24.48 30.52 3.02
CA VAL A 623 -24.82 30.54 1.58
C VAL A 623 -26.23 31.08 1.42
N ASP A 624 -26.44 32.01 0.50
CA ASP A 624 -27.77 32.51 0.17
C ASP A 624 -28.62 31.41 -0.51
N PRO A 625 -29.80 31.05 0.03
CA PRO A 625 -30.65 30.02 -0.58
C PRO A 625 -31.20 30.36 -1.98
N SER A 626 -31.17 31.63 -2.39
CA SER A 626 -31.72 32.12 -3.65
C SER A 626 -30.66 32.32 -4.75
N THR A 627 -29.45 32.78 -4.42
CA THR A 627 -28.35 32.93 -5.41
C THR A 627 -27.33 31.80 -5.39
N GLY A 628 -27.22 31.05 -4.28
CA GLY A 628 -26.19 30.02 -4.12
C GLY A 628 -24.77 30.59 -3.98
N GLU A 629 -24.65 31.85 -3.56
CA GLU A 629 -23.39 32.55 -3.28
C GLU A 629 -23.08 32.56 -1.79
N ILE A 630 -21.79 32.64 -1.44
CA ILE A 630 -21.32 32.70 -0.06
C ILE A 630 -21.43 34.15 0.45
N LYS A 631 -22.09 34.34 1.60
CA LYS A 631 -22.24 35.64 2.28
C LYS A 631 -21.13 35.91 3.29
N ASP A 632 -20.81 34.90 4.09
CA ASP A 632 -19.77 34.97 5.12
C ASP A 632 -19.14 33.57 5.28
N TYR A 633 -17.90 33.49 5.77
CA TYR A 633 -17.23 32.21 5.99
C TYR A 633 -16.12 32.25 7.04
N ARG A 634 -15.77 31.08 7.58
CA ARG A 634 -14.62 30.88 8.46
C ARG A 634 -13.79 29.70 7.97
N ILE A 635 -12.48 29.89 7.91
CA ILE A 635 -11.48 28.86 7.61
C ILE A 635 -11.05 28.23 8.94
N VAL A 636 -10.94 26.89 9.00
CA VAL A 636 -10.68 26.13 10.23
C VAL A 636 -9.49 25.18 10.04
N THR A 637 -8.43 25.33 10.83
CA THR A 637 -7.21 24.49 10.75
C THR A 637 -7.32 23.24 11.63
N ASP A 638 -6.80 22.11 11.14
CA ASP A 638 -6.86 20.78 11.77
C ASP A 638 -8.27 20.37 12.23
N ILE A 639 -9.12 20.09 11.24
CA ILE A 639 -10.54 19.72 11.43
C ILE A 639 -10.78 18.37 12.14
N LEU A 640 -11.87 18.30 12.89
CA LEU A 640 -12.39 17.09 13.54
C LEU A 640 -13.21 16.20 12.58
N VAL A 641 -12.86 14.93 12.52
CA VAL A 641 -13.45 13.90 11.65
C VAL A 641 -13.94 12.71 12.49
N ARG A 642 -15.27 12.62 12.64
CA ARG A 642 -16.09 11.64 13.39
C ARG A 642 -16.63 12.14 14.74
N PHE A 643 -17.76 11.56 15.13
CA PHE A 643 -18.49 11.65 16.40
C PHE A 643 -19.46 10.47 16.38
N LEU A 644 -19.38 9.51 17.31
CA LEU A 644 -20.32 8.40 17.49
C LEU A 644 -20.05 7.72 18.85
N LEU A 645 -21.10 7.24 19.53
CA LEU A 645 -21.01 6.57 20.83
C LEU A 645 -20.69 5.07 20.73
N ALA A 646 -19.90 4.55 21.66
CA ALA A 646 -19.91 3.15 22.04
C ALA A 646 -19.90 3.04 23.56
N PHE A 647 -20.77 2.19 24.13
CA PHE A 647 -20.92 2.03 25.58
C PHE A 647 -19.82 1.14 26.17
N GLU A 648 -19.13 1.63 27.20
CA GLU A 648 -18.09 0.88 27.93
C GLU A 648 -18.65 0.05 29.12
N ASN A 649 -19.97 0.05 29.33
CA ASN A 649 -20.58 -0.53 30.53
C ASN A 649 -21.19 -1.94 30.26
N PRO A 650 -20.52 -3.04 30.67
CA PRO A 650 -20.91 -4.40 30.29
C PRO A 650 -22.25 -4.85 30.88
N SER A 651 -22.73 -4.18 31.94
CA SER A 651 -23.98 -4.51 32.63
C SER A 651 -25.26 -4.34 31.78
N LYS A 652 -25.19 -3.58 30.67
CA LYS A 652 -26.35 -3.25 29.82
C LYS A 652 -26.45 -4.04 28.50
N LEU A 653 -25.57 -5.01 28.25
CA LEU A 653 -25.52 -5.71 26.95
C LEU A 653 -26.84 -6.40 26.53
N LEU A 654 -27.63 -6.92 27.50
CA LEU A 654 -28.75 -7.81 27.17
C LEU A 654 -29.93 -7.12 26.47
N LEU A 655 -30.18 -5.83 26.71
CA LEU A 655 -31.20 -5.06 25.98
C LEU A 655 -30.74 -4.63 24.58
N SER A 656 -29.43 -4.60 24.32
CA SER A 656 -28.85 -3.97 23.12
C SER A 656 -29.13 -4.75 21.83
N PHE A 657 -29.47 -6.05 21.93
CA PHE A 657 -29.74 -6.90 20.76
C PHE A 657 -30.99 -6.52 19.94
N ILE A 658 -31.88 -5.69 20.50
CA ILE A 658 -33.08 -5.18 19.79
C ILE A 658 -32.79 -3.82 19.09
N PHE A 659 -31.75 -3.08 19.52
CA PHE A 659 -31.48 -1.71 19.08
C PHE A 659 -30.45 -1.59 17.93
N ILE A 660 -30.14 -2.70 17.25
CA ILE A 660 -29.21 -2.74 16.11
C ILE A 660 -29.89 -2.19 14.84
N GLY A 661 -30.20 -0.89 14.83
CA GLY A 661 -30.80 -0.17 13.70
C GLY A 661 -30.33 1.27 13.51
N PHE A 662 -29.72 1.90 14.53
CA PHE A 662 -29.43 3.33 14.54
C PHE A 662 -27.94 3.63 14.77
N GLY A 663 -27.13 3.47 13.73
CA GLY A 663 -25.77 4.00 13.69
C GLY A 663 -25.76 5.50 13.44
N PHE A 664 -26.08 6.29 14.48
CA PHE A 664 -26.18 7.75 14.36
C PHE A 664 -24.90 8.52 14.69
N PHE A 665 -24.81 9.66 14.02
CA PHE A 665 -23.72 10.61 13.93
C PHE A 665 -22.58 10.28 12.94
N LYS A 666 -22.39 11.23 12.04
CA LYS A 666 -21.20 11.41 11.19
C LYS A 666 -20.44 12.65 11.70
N GLY A 667 -19.26 12.91 11.16
CA GLY A 667 -18.26 13.83 11.74
C GLY A 667 -18.72 15.20 12.21
N LEU A 668 -18.06 15.73 13.25
CA LEU A 668 -18.49 16.96 13.90
C LEU A 668 -17.98 18.24 13.23
N GLU A 669 -16.81 18.24 12.58
CA GLU A 669 -16.40 19.40 11.75
C GLU A 669 -16.36 19.02 10.27
N ASP A 670 -15.80 17.87 9.87
CA ASP A 670 -15.77 17.44 8.47
C ASP A 670 -17.18 17.36 7.84
N HIS A 671 -18.11 16.60 8.41
CA HIS A 671 -19.48 16.46 7.87
C HIS A 671 -20.35 17.72 8.09
N LEU A 672 -19.99 18.59 9.05
CA LEU A 672 -20.67 19.87 9.26
C LEU A 672 -20.09 21.04 8.46
N GLY A 673 -18.86 20.94 7.97
CA GLY A 673 -18.23 21.88 7.04
C GLY A 673 -18.65 21.66 5.58
N ASP A 674 -18.12 22.52 4.72
CA ASP A 674 -18.38 22.55 3.27
C ASP A 674 -17.16 22.09 2.45
N MET A 675 -15.98 22.08 3.08
CA MET A 675 -14.69 21.82 2.46
C MET A 675 -13.82 20.93 3.37
N ASP A 676 -13.10 19.99 2.76
CA ASP A 676 -12.06 19.16 3.38
C ASP A 676 -10.79 19.26 2.51
N PHE A 677 -9.93 20.23 2.87
CA PHE A 677 -8.70 20.61 2.18
C PHE A 677 -7.48 20.03 2.89
N LYS A 678 -6.95 18.93 2.36
CA LYS A 678 -5.79 18.22 2.90
C LYS A 678 -4.55 18.69 2.15
N ILE A 679 -3.50 19.07 2.86
CA ILE A 679 -2.28 19.59 2.26
C ILE A 679 -1.07 19.13 3.07
N ALA A 680 -0.06 18.65 2.34
CA ALA A 680 1.17 18.12 2.88
C ALA A 680 2.38 18.75 2.19
N GLY A 681 3.48 18.86 2.91
CA GLY A 681 4.69 19.54 2.45
C GLY A 681 5.77 19.64 3.52
N THR A 682 6.89 20.25 3.12
CA THR A 682 8.10 20.48 3.92
C THR A 682 8.11 21.93 4.43
N ARG A 683 9.28 22.44 4.84
CA ARG A 683 9.48 23.88 5.09
C ARG A 683 9.66 24.67 3.80
N LYS A 684 10.17 24.07 2.71
CA LYS A 684 10.35 24.74 1.41
C LYS A 684 9.04 24.93 0.65
N GLY A 685 8.13 23.95 0.69
CA GLY A 685 6.86 24.04 -0.04
C GLY A 685 5.99 22.79 0.02
N VAL A 686 5.02 22.72 -0.88
CA VAL A 686 3.95 21.73 -0.95
C VAL A 686 4.40 20.49 -1.71
N THR A 687 4.07 19.30 -1.19
CA THR A 687 4.34 18.00 -1.84
C THR A 687 3.07 17.27 -2.29
N ALA A 688 1.94 17.46 -1.62
CA ALA A 688 0.65 16.96 -2.08
C ALA A 688 -0.54 17.79 -1.57
N VAL A 689 -1.63 17.80 -2.34
CA VAL A 689 -2.90 18.46 -1.98
C VAL A 689 -4.08 17.57 -2.38
N GLN A 690 -5.14 17.55 -1.57
CA GLN A 690 -6.42 16.94 -1.92
C GLN A 690 -7.56 17.81 -1.38
N LEU A 691 -8.30 18.45 -2.30
CA LEU A 691 -9.48 19.26 -1.97
C LEU A 691 -10.76 18.48 -2.28
N ASP A 692 -11.57 18.24 -1.27
CA ASP A 692 -12.92 17.69 -1.39
C ASP A 692 -13.96 18.76 -1.00
N ILE A 693 -14.87 19.10 -1.91
CA ILE A 693 -15.95 20.09 -1.70
C ILE A 693 -17.31 19.37 -1.65
N LYS A 694 -18.21 19.89 -0.82
CA LYS A 694 -19.53 19.29 -0.50
C LYS A 694 -20.75 20.05 -1.03
N PRO A 695 -20.80 21.39 -1.09
CA PRO A 695 -21.77 22.11 -1.91
C PRO A 695 -21.43 21.99 -3.40
N ALA A 696 -22.22 22.63 -4.26
CA ALA A 696 -21.97 22.78 -5.69
C ALA A 696 -20.81 23.76 -6.00
N GLY A 697 -19.64 23.47 -5.43
CA GLY A 697 -18.39 24.21 -5.60
C GLY A 697 -18.20 25.41 -4.67
N ILE A 698 -16.95 25.90 -4.62
CA ILE A 698 -16.51 27.10 -3.88
C ILE A 698 -15.69 27.99 -4.83
N PRO A 699 -15.82 29.34 -4.78
CA PRO A 699 -14.99 30.28 -5.55
C PRO A 699 -13.48 30.03 -5.35
N LEU A 700 -12.68 30.26 -6.39
CA LEU A 700 -11.25 29.94 -6.36
C LEU A 700 -10.48 30.73 -5.30
N ASP A 701 -10.75 32.02 -5.15
CA ASP A 701 -9.97 32.89 -4.25
C ASP A 701 -10.05 32.48 -2.77
N ILE A 702 -11.19 31.95 -2.31
CA ILE A 702 -11.34 31.40 -0.94
C ILE A 702 -10.45 30.16 -0.73
N ILE A 703 -10.24 29.36 -1.79
CA ILE A 703 -9.35 28.18 -1.75
C ILE A 703 -7.88 28.61 -1.75
N CYS A 704 -7.55 29.70 -2.44
CA CYS A 704 -6.22 30.32 -2.38
C CYS A 704 -5.92 30.89 -0.98
N GLU A 705 -6.88 31.57 -0.35
CA GLU A 705 -6.77 32.07 1.04
C GLU A 705 -6.45 30.94 2.04
N CYS A 706 -7.04 29.74 1.84
CA CYS A 706 -6.80 28.57 2.69
C CYS A 706 -5.35 28.06 2.70
N LEU A 707 -4.48 28.51 1.78
CA LEU A 707 -3.06 28.13 1.74
C LEU A 707 -2.27 28.70 2.93
N GLU A 708 -2.54 29.93 3.38
CA GLU A 708 -1.77 30.56 4.47
C GLU A 708 -2.06 29.94 5.86
N PRO A 709 -3.32 29.72 6.29
CA PRO A 709 -3.62 29.00 7.52
C PRO A 709 -3.08 27.56 7.50
N ALA A 710 -3.06 26.92 6.33
CA ALA A 710 -2.49 25.59 6.16
C ALA A 710 -0.96 25.59 6.31
N LEU A 711 -0.25 26.55 5.72
CA LEU A 711 1.20 26.70 5.90
C LEU A 711 1.55 26.90 7.38
N LYS A 712 0.82 27.77 8.09
CA LYS A 712 0.99 27.98 9.55
C LYS A 712 0.81 26.68 10.34
N GLY A 713 -0.28 25.95 10.10
CA GLY A 713 -0.53 24.65 10.76
C GLY A 713 0.51 23.58 10.40
N ARG A 714 0.98 23.55 9.15
CA ARG A 714 2.04 22.62 8.70
C ARG A 714 3.36 22.88 9.42
N LEU A 715 3.77 24.14 9.53
CA LEU A 715 5.01 24.55 10.21
C LEU A 715 5.00 24.26 11.71
N GLN A 716 3.84 24.39 12.38
CA GLN A 716 3.67 23.98 13.78
C GLN A 716 3.90 22.47 13.96
N ILE A 717 3.33 21.64 13.09
CA ILE A 717 3.47 20.18 13.15
C ILE A 717 4.91 19.75 12.85
N LEU A 718 5.57 20.35 11.84
CA LEU A 718 6.98 20.10 11.53
C LEU A 718 7.90 20.38 12.72
N ALA A 719 7.70 21.50 13.41
CA ALA A 719 8.51 21.86 14.57
C ALA A 719 8.41 20.85 15.73
N HIS A 720 7.28 20.15 15.89
CA HIS A 720 7.12 19.09 16.88
C HIS A 720 7.66 17.73 16.42
N MET A 721 7.63 17.43 15.12
CA MET A 721 8.27 16.22 14.58
C MET A 721 9.81 16.31 14.71
N GLU A 722 10.37 17.48 14.38
CA GLU A 722 11.81 17.77 14.47
C GLU A 722 12.36 17.74 15.91
N GLN A 723 11.50 17.90 16.92
CA GLN A 723 11.88 17.77 18.34
C GLN A 723 12.14 16.31 18.75
N GLU A 724 11.42 15.36 18.14
CA GLU A 724 11.54 13.92 18.41
C GLU A 724 12.62 13.27 17.55
N ILE A 725 12.66 13.61 16.25
CA ILE A 725 13.69 13.17 15.32
C ILE A 725 14.01 14.30 14.34
N SER A 726 15.23 14.84 14.38
CA SER A 726 15.66 15.96 13.53
C SER A 726 16.46 15.52 12.30
N ALA A 727 16.93 14.28 12.27
CA ALA A 727 17.69 13.70 11.17
C ALA A 727 17.51 12.16 11.12
N PRO A 728 17.69 11.53 9.95
CA PRO A 728 17.68 10.07 9.82
C PRO A 728 18.68 9.38 10.75
N ARG A 729 18.28 8.26 11.36
CA ARG A 729 19.15 7.47 12.25
C ARG A 729 20.37 6.95 11.48
N SER A 730 21.53 6.95 12.13
CA SER A 730 22.73 6.34 11.56
C SER A 730 22.51 4.85 11.30
N GLN A 731 22.97 4.36 10.14
CA GLN A 731 22.61 3.00 9.69
C GLN A 731 23.21 1.88 10.55
N ASP A 732 24.07 2.17 11.53
CA ASP A 732 24.76 1.18 12.37
C ASP A 732 23.86 0.52 13.44
N HIS A 733 22.56 0.82 13.43
CA HIS A 733 21.60 0.14 14.30
C HIS A 733 21.55 -1.38 14.03
N ARG A 734 21.35 -2.14 15.11
CA ARG A 734 21.64 -3.58 15.18
C ARG A 734 20.84 -4.44 14.19
N ASN A 735 19.72 -3.95 13.66
CA ASN A 735 18.83 -4.68 12.75
C ASN A 735 18.61 -3.95 11.40
N SER A 736 19.45 -2.97 11.06
CA SER A 736 19.33 -2.23 9.81
C SER A 736 19.90 -3.04 8.63
N PRO A 737 19.10 -3.32 7.59
CA PRO A 737 19.54 -4.14 6.47
C PRO A 737 20.64 -3.45 5.68
N ARG A 738 21.46 -4.27 5.01
CA ARG A 738 22.59 -3.83 4.21
C ARG A 738 22.50 -4.43 2.82
N LEU A 739 22.54 -3.57 1.81
CA LEU A 739 22.63 -3.93 0.41
C LEU A 739 24.05 -3.64 -0.11
N ALA A 740 24.62 -4.60 -0.83
CA ALA A 740 25.83 -4.39 -1.62
C ALA A 740 25.60 -4.89 -3.06
N THR A 741 25.83 -4.02 -4.04
CA THR A 741 25.83 -4.40 -5.46
C THR A 741 27.27 -4.54 -5.92
N LEU A 742 27.71 -5.78 -6.14
CA LEU A 742 29.05 -6.11 -6.65
C LEU A 742 28.98 -6.37 -8.15
N LYS A 743 29.97 -5.91 -8.91
CA LYS A 743 30.10 -6.20 -10.35
C LYS A 743 31.02 -7.40 -10.55
N PHE A 744 30.60 -8.33 -11.40
CA PHE A 744 31.34 -9.57 -11.68
C PHE A 744 31.18 -9.95 -13.16
N SER A 745 32.20 -10.56 -13.74
CA SER A 745 32.10 -11.12 -15.09
C SER A 745 31.04 -12.22 -15.16
N ASN A 746 30.40 -12.38 -16.32
CA ASN A 746 29.32 -13.34 -16.49
C ASN A 746 29.74 -14.79 -16.18
N ASP A 747 31.02 -15.15 -16.36
CA ASP A 747 31.56 -16.46 -15.97
C ASP A 747 31.87 -16.61 -14.47
N ALA A 748 32.19 -15.52 -13.77
CA ALA A 748 32.22 -15.53 -12.31
C ALA A 748 30.81 -15.69 -11.72
N LEU A 749 29.80 -15.02 -12.29
CA LEU A 749 28.39 -15.18 -11.89
C LEU A 749 27.88 -16.61 -12.17
N ARG A 750 28.21 -17.20 -13.32
CA ARG A 750 27.90 -18.62 -13.63
C ARG A 750 28.49 -19.58 -12.59
N ARG A 751 29.74 -19.38 -12.18
CA ARG A 751 30.39 -20.18 -11.11
C ARG A 751 29.69 -20.02 -9.76
N LEU A 752 29.34 -18.79 -9.37
CA LEU A 752 28.67 -18.50 -8.10
C LEU A 752 27.24 -19.07 -8.03
N ILE A 753 26.48 -18.98 -9.12
CA ILE A 753 25.12 -19.54 -9.21
C ILE A 753 25.16 -21.07 -9.12
N GLY A 754 26.09 -21.69 -9.86
CA GLY A 754 26.22 -23.13 -10.01
C GLY A 754 25.08 -23.76 -10.83
N PRO A 755 25.12 -25.08 -11.09
CA PRO A 755 24.06 -25.77 -11.81
C PRO A 755 22.71 -25.60 -11.10
N LEU A 756 21.69 -25.21 -11.86
CA LEU A 756 20.32 -24.96 -11.40
C LEU A 756 20.21 -24.01 -10.18
N GLY A 757 21.17 -23.10 -9.98
CA GLY A 757 21.17 -22.16 -8.86
C GLY A 757 21.26 -22.83 -7.48
N VAL A 758 21.84 -24.03 -7.40
CA VAL A 758 21.98 -24.78 -6.14
C VAL A 758 23.01 -24.14 -5.21
N LEU A 759 24.12 -23.63 -5.75
CA LEU A 759 25.18 -23.01 -4.93
C LEU A 759 24.71 -21.67 -4.35
N LYS A 760 24.07 -20.82 -5.16
CA LYS A 760 23.37 -19.61 -4.70
C LYS A 760 22.39 -19.90 -3.56
N ARG A 761 21.49 -20.87 -3.74
CA ARG A 761 20.50 -21.23 -2.71
C ARG A 761 21.15 -21.71 -1.42
N LYS A 762 22.22 -22.52 -1.51
CA LYS A 762 22.98 -22.94 -0.33
C LYS A 762 23.61 -21.76 0.42
N ILE A 763 24.12 -20.74 -0.27
CA ILE A 763 24.66 -19.54 0.39
C ILE A 763 23.53 -18.78 1.10
N GLU A 764 22.38 -18.59 0.45
CA GLU A 764 21.20 -17.94 1.03
C GLU A 764 20.66 -18.71 2.25
N GLU A 765 20.59 -20.05 2.19
CA GLU A 765 20.19 -20.94 3.28
C GLU A 765 21.19 -20.93 4.46
N ASP A 766 22.50 -21.02 4.18
CA ASP A 766 23.54 -21.02 5.21
C ASP A 766 23.66 -19.68 5.97
N THR A 767 23.33 -18.56 5.31
CA THR A 767 23.59 -17.19 5.83
C THR A 767 22.33 -16.43 6.24
N GLY A 768 21.16 -16.81 5.73
CA GLY A 768 19.92 -16.06 5.90
C GLY A 768 19.83 -14.77 5.07
N ALA A 769 20.78 -14.53 4.17
CA ALA A 769 20.78 -13.41 3.25
C ALA A 769 19.98 -13.70 1.97
N ARG A 770 19.66 -12.66 1.21
CA ARG A 770 19.05 -12.73 -0.12
C ARG A 770 20.04 -12.25 -1.18
N MET A 771 20.21 -13.01 -2.26
CA MET A 771 21.07 -12.65 -3.39
C MET A 771 20.22 -12.50 -4.64
N SER A 772 20.47 -11.46 -5.43
CA SER A 772 19.94 -11.26 -6.78
C SER A 772 21.08 -11.18 -7.77
N VAL A 773 20.94 -11.83 -8.91
CA VAL A 773 21.84 -11.65 -10.05
C VAL A 773 21.02 -11.01 -11.17
N SER A 774 21.53 -9.89 -11.66
CA SER A 774 21.15 -9.24 -12.91
C SER A 774 22.39 -9.27 -13.82
N ASP A 775 22.28 -8.76 -15.06
CA ASP A 775 23.42 -8.79 -15.98
C ASP A 775 24.64 -8.07 -15.38
N GLU A 776 25.78 -8.78 -15.35
CA GLU A 776 27.08 -8.36 -14.77
C GLU A 776 27.05 -7.91 -13.28
N THR A 777 25.94 -8.10 -12.57
CA THR A 777 25.68 -7.50 -11.25
C THR A 777 25.08 -8.46 -10.23
N LEU A 778 25.68 -8.52 -9.05
CA LEU A 778 25.21 -9.28 -7.89
C LEU A 778 24.78 -8.33 -6.77
N THR A 779 23.47 -8.20 -6.56
CA THR A 779 22.90 -7.49 -5.41
C THR A 779 22.74 -8.46 -4.23
N ILE A 780 23.54 -8.28 -3.19
CA ILE A 780 23.45 -9.00 -1.91
C ILE A 780 22.63 -8.14 -0.95
N ILE A 781 21.69 -8.75 -0.22
CA ILE A 781 20.90 -8.10 0.83
C ILE A 781 20.97 -8.95 2.10
N ALA A 782 21.58 -8.37 3.12
CA ALA A 782 21.73 -8.93 4.45
C ALA A 782 20.85 -8.17 5.44
N LYS A 783 20.44 -8.85 6.53
CA LYS A 783 19.68 -8.21 7.63
C LYS A 783 20.53 -7.26 8.48
N ASN A 784 21.84 -7.54 8.56
CA ASN A 784 22.81 -6.82 9.39
C ASN A 784 24.15 -6.83 8.66
N GLN A 785 25.03 -5.88 8.98
CA GLN A 785 26.41 -5.81 8.48
C GLN A 785 27.18 -7.14 8.64
N THR A 786 27.10 -7.77 9.80
CA THR A 786 27.76 -9.07 10.10
C THR A 786 27.23 -10.26 9.30
N VAL A 787 26.07 -10.13 8.66
CA VAL A 787 25.55 -11.12 7.71
C VAL A 787 26.02 -10.81 6.29
N LEU A 788 26.20 -9.53 5.94
CA LEU A 788 26.76 -9.12 4.65
C LEU A 788 28.20 -9.62 4.49
N GLU A 789 29.03 -9.40 5.51
CA GLU A 789 30.45 -9.79 5.55
C GLU A 789 30.60 -11.31 5.33
N ARG A 790 29.83 -12.14 6.06
CA ARG A 790 29.82 -13.60 5.88
C ARG A 790 29.38 -14.08 4.50
N VAL A 791 28.58 -13.28 3.79
CA VAL A 791 28.18 -13.59 2.41
C VAL A 791 29.29 -13.18 1.44
N GLN A 792 29.90 -12.01 1.64
CA GLN A 792 31.07 -11.56 0.87
C GLN A 792 32.24 -12.53 1.02
N GLU A 793 32.59 -12.97 2.23
CA GLU A 793 33.60 -14.01 2.50
C GLU A 793 33.34 -15.30 1.70
N LYS A 794 32.07 -15.75 1.63
CA LYS A 794 31.69 -16.95 0.85
C LYS A 794 31.76 -16.71 -0.66
N ILE A 795 31.43 -15.52 -1.14
CA ILE A 795 31.51 -15.16 -2.57
C ILE A 795 32.97 -15.08 -3.00
N ASP A 796 33.81 -14.38 -2.23
CA ASP A 796 35.26 -14.29 -2.41
C ASP A 796 35.89 -15.69 -2.47
N PHE A 797 35.48 -16.59 -1.57
CA PHE A 797 35.97 -17.97 -1.55
C PHE A 797 35.56 -18.80 -2.79
N ILE A 798 34.44 -18.48 -3.44
CA ILE A 798 33.89 -19.25 -4.58
C ILE A 798 34.34 -18.69 -5.93
N ILE A 799 34.33 -17.36 -6.09
CA ILE A 799 34.78 -16.69 -7.30
C ILE A 799 36.32 -16.66 -7.35
N GLY A 800 36.96 -16.58 -6.18
CA GLY A 800 38.36 -16.23 -6.03
C GLY A 800 38.56 -14.72 -6.18
N ARG A 801 39.34 -14.10 -5.29
CA ARG A 801 39.87 -12.75 -5.53
C ARG A 801 40.82 -12.79 -6.73
N GLU A 802 40.95 -11.70 -7.47
CA GLU A 802 42.02 -11.63 -8.49
C GLU A 802 43.39 -11.72 -7.80
N ILE A 803 44.33 -12.41 -8.46
CA ILE A 803 45.62 -12.74 -7.86
C ILE A 803 46.63 -11.64 -8.19
N GLU A 804 46.76 -10.69 -7.28
CA GLU A 804 47.74 -9.62 -7.33
C GLU A 804 49.15 -10.15 -7.05
N VAL A 805 50.14 -9.65 -7.80
CA VAL A 805 51.55 -9.96 -7.58
C VAL A 805 52.04 -9.21 -6.34
N GLY A 806 52.59 -9.94 -5.38
CA GLY A 806 52.87 -9.48 -4.02
C GLY A 806 51.78 -9.81 -2.98
N GLY A 807 50.59 -10.26 -3.41
CA GLY A 807 49.53 -10.69 -2.51
C GLY A 807 49.89 -11.98 -1.75
N ILE A 808 49.55 -12.04 -0.45
CA ILE A 808 49.77 -13.22 0.40
C ILE A 808 48.46 -13.99 0.54
N TYR A 809 48.46 -15.25 0.11
CA TYR A 809 47.30 -16.14 0.06
C TYR A 809 47.52 -17.38 0.94
N LYS A 810 46.44 -17.86 1.57
CA LYS A 810 46.44 -19.13 2.30
C LYS A 810 45.96 -20.25 1.38
N GLY A 811 46.75 -21.31 1.28
CA GLY A 811 46.47 -22.46 0.41
C GLY A 811 46.82 -23.79 1.06
N ILE A 812 46.35 -24.88 0.46
CA ILE A 812 46.57 -26.26 0.92
C ILE A 812 47.37 -27.01 -0.14
N VAL A 813 48.43 -27.72 0.26
CA VAL A 813 49.24 -28.54 -0.65
C VAL A 813 48.40 -29.68 -1.23
N SER A 814 48.09 -29.64 -2.53
CA SER A 814 47.25 -30.63 -3.21
C SER A 814 48.07 -31.81 -3.77
N SER A 815 49.29 -31.55 -4.25
CA SER A 815 50.24 -32.60 -4.64
C SER A 815 51.69 -32.11 -4.58
N ILE A 816 52.62 -33.03 -4.33
CA ILE A 816 54.07 -32.78 -4.33
C ILE A 816 54.69 -33.53 -5.52
N LYS A 817 55.62 -32.89 -6.22
CA LYS A 817 56.44 -33.48 -7.29
C LYS A 817 57.90 -33.06 -7.09
N GLU A 818 58.82 -33.70 -7.80
CA GLU A 818 60.27 -33.52 -7.64
C GLU A 818 60.77 -32.07 -7.83
N TYR A 819 60.05 -31.25 -8.61
CA TYR A 819 60.39 -29.84 -8.88
C TYR A 819 59.65 -28.81 -8.01
N GLY A 820 58.66 -29.23 -7.22
CA GLY A 820 57.84 -28.33 -6.42
C GLY A 820 56.48 -28.91 -6.03
N ALA A 821 55.71 -28.13 -5.27
CA ALA A 821 54.38 -28.50 -4.84
C ALA A 821 53.31 -27.66 -5.53
N PHE A 822 52.20 -28.32 -5.88
CA PHE A 822 50.98 -27.66 -6.29
C PHE A 822 50.19 -27.32 -5.03
N VAL A 823 49.84 -26.05 -4.90
CA VAL A 823 49.06 -25.53 -3.77
C VAL A 823 47.75 -25.00 -4.31
N GLU A 824 46.65 -25.48 -3.73
CA GLU A 824 45.30 -25.07 -4.09
C GLU A 824 44.81 -23.98 -3.13
N PHE A 825 44.27 -22.90 -3.68
CA PHE A 825 43.80 -21.75 -2.93
C PHE A 825 42.64 -21.05 -3.67
N ASN A 826 41.98 -20.10 -2.99
CA ASN A 826 41.16 -19.08 -3.63
C ASN A 826 40.10 -19.62 -4.62
N GLY A 827 39.31 -20.61 -4.18
CA GLY A 827 38.18 -21.17 -4.95
C GLY A 827 38.52 -22.31 -5.92
N GLY A 828 39.70 -22.93 -5.80
CA GLY A 828 40.12 -24.07 -6.63
C GLY A 828 41.15 -23.72 -7.71
N GLN A 829 41.84 -22.58 -7.58
CA GLN A 829 42.98 -22.24 -8.41
C GLN A 829 44.24 -22.93 -7.87
N GLN A 830 45.10 -23.43 -8.75
CA GLN A 830 46.34 -24.11 -8.38
C GLN A 830 47.56 -23.29 -8.81
N GLY A 831 48.44 -23.02 -7.85
CA GLY A 831 49.73 -22.34 -8.07
C GLY A 831 50.89 -23.30 -7.79
N LEU A 832 52.02 -23.06 -8.47
CA LEU A 832 53.24 -23.84 -8.28
C LEU A 832 54.17 -23.13 -7.29
N LEU A 833 54.42 -23.79 -6.15
CA LEU A 833 55.49 -23.46 -5.22
C LEU A 833 56.74 -24.23 -5.65
N HIS A 834 57.66 -23.56 -6.34
CA HIS A 834 58.89 -24.16 -6.85
C HIS A 834 59.88 -24.45 -5.72
N VAL A 835 60.71 -25.50 -5.86
CA VAL A 835 61.66 -25.94 -4.81
C VAL A 835 62.58 -24.81 -4.32
N SER A 836 63.03 -23.93 -5.20
CA SER A 836 63.90 -22.77 -4.88
C SER A 836 63.26 -21.68 -4.01
N GLU A 837 61.95 -21.74 -3.82
CA GLU A 837 61.12 -20.73 -3.16
C GLU A 837 60.44 -21.26 -1.88
N LEU A 838 60.85 -22.45 -1.41
CA LEU A 838 60.41 -23.04 -0.14
C LEU A 838 61.04 -22.37 1.09
N SER A 839 62.34 -22.08 1.07
CA SER A 839 63.05 -21.45 2.20
C SER A 839 64.31 -20.71 1.73
N HIS A 840 65.08 -20.17 2.69
CA HIS A 840 66.40 -19.58 2.45
C HIS A 840 67.55 -20.61 2.42
N GLU A 841 67.28 -21.88 2.78
CA GLU A 841 68.27 -22.95 2.90
C GLU A 841 68.13 -23.96 1.75
N PRO A 842 69.20 -24.70 1.37
CA PRO A 842 69.15 -25.63 0.25
C PRO A 842 68.36 -26.91 0.59
N VAL A 843 67.06 -26.91 0.25
CA VAL A 843 66.16 -28.05 0.41
C VAL A 843 66.49 -29.16 -0.60
N SER A 844 66.95 -30.31 -0.12
CA SER A 844 67.28 -31.48 -0.96
C SER A 844 66.10 -32.41 -1.25
N LYS A 845 65.06 -32.38 -0.40
CA LYS A 845 63.79 -33.10 -0.58
C LYS A 845 62.63 -32.23 -0.13
N ILE A 846 61.61 -32.12 -0.98
CA ILE A 846 60.45 -31.25 -0.72
C ILE A 846 59.56 -31.81 0.42
N SER A 847 59.46 -33.14 0.50
CA SER A 847 58.72 -33.87 1.54
C SER A 847 59.18 -33.60 2.97
N ASP A 848 60.44 -33.16 3.14
CA ASP A 848 61.05 -32.91 4.45
C ASP A 848 60.63 -31.53 5.01
N VAL A 849 60.04 -30.66 4.15
CA VAL A 849 59.59 -29.30 4.50
C VAL A 849 58.07 -29.16 4.43
N ILE A 850 57.40 -29.85 3.50
CA ILE A 850 55.96 -29.76 3.29
C ILE A 850 55.30 -31.13 3.04
N SER A 851 54.10 -31.31 3.60
CA SER A 851 53.26 -32.50 3.44
C SER A 851 51.99 -32.21 2.63
N VAL A 852 51.46 -33.22 1.93
CA VAL A 852 50.15 -33.12 1.25
C VAL A 852 49.04 -32.88 2.29
N GLY A 853 48.15 -31.93 2.03
CA GLY A 853 47.12 -31.48 2.97
C GLY A 853 47.58 -30.41 3.98
N GLN A 854 48.86 -30.04 4.01
CA GLN A 854 49.36 -28.95 4.86
C GLN A 854 48.87 -27.58 4.36
N GLN A 855 48.45 -26.72 5.29
CA GLN A 855 48.06 -25.34 5.00
C GLN A 855 49.25 -24.40 5.15
N LEU A 856 49.48 -23.54 4.14
CA LEU A 856 50.62 -22.61 4.05
C LEU A 856 50.14 -21.19 3.73
N SER A 857 50.93 -20.19 4.10
CA SER A 857 50.72 -18.77 3.73
C SER A 857 51.83 -18.33 2.77
N LEU A 858 51.46 -18.08 1.52
CA LEU A 858 52.38 -17.97 0.38
C LEU A 858 52.15 -16.66 -0.38
N MET A 859 53.22 -16.02 -0.83
CA MET A 859 53.16 -14.83 -1.67
C MET A 859 53.11 -15.20 -3.16
N CYS A 860 52.25 -14.54 -3.93
CA CYS A 860 52.29 -14.60 -5.39
C CYS A 860 53.49 -13.81 -5.93
N ILE A 861 54.44 -14.46 -6.59
CA ILE A 861 55.62 -13.81 -7.20
C ILE A 861 55.33 -13.32 -8.63
N GLY A 862 54.30 -13.88 -9.29
CA GLY A 862 53.96 -13.57 -10.67
C GLY A 862 53.10 -14.64 -11.33
N GLN A 863 52.61 -14.34 -12.52
CA GLN A 863 51.94 -15.30 -13.40
C GLN A 863 52.83 -15.57 -14.63
N ASP A 864 52.82 -16.80 -15.13
CA ASP A 864 53.51 -17.18 -16.37
C ASP A 864 52.69 -16.78 -17.61
N VAL A 865 53.29 -16.77 -18.81
CA VAL A 865 52.61 -16.47 -20.09
C VAL A 865 51.49 -17.45 -20.47
N ARG A 866 51.26 -18.48 -19.64
CA ARG A 866 50.14 -19.44 -19.74
C ARG A 866 49.09 -19.27 -18.61
N GLY A 867 49.17 -18.22 -17.81
CA GLY A 867 48.27 -17.95 -16.67
C GLY A 867 48.59 -18.74 -15.38
N ASN A 868 49.62 -19.57 -15.37
CA ASN A 868 50.01 -20.35 -14.19
C ASN A 868 50.61 -19.44 -13.10
N ILE A 869 50.08 -19.49 -11.89
CA ILE A 869 50.57 -18.68 -10.76
C ILE A 869 51.84 -19.30 -10.13
N LYS A 870 52.85 -18.47 -9.88
CA LYS A 870 54.09 -18.81 -9.17
C LYS A 870 54.02 -18.32 -7.73
N LEU A 871 54.28 -19.21 -6.78
CA LEU A 871 54.17 -18.96 -5.33
C LEU A 871 55.53 -19.05 -4.65
N SER A 872 55.72 -18.27 -3.57
CA SER A 872 56.86 -18.35 -2.66
C SER A 872 56.41 -18.49 -1.20
N LEU A 873 57.11 -19.34 -0.45
CA LEU A 873 57.08 -19.39 1.02
C LEU A 873 58.23 -18.57 1.62
N LYS A 874 59.38 -18.57 0.93
CA LYS A 874 60.59 -17.79 1.24
C LYS A 874 60.34 -16.29 1.31
N ALA A 875 59.52 -15.73 0.41
CA ALA A 875 59.15 -14.30 0.45
C ALA A 875 58.31 -13.91 1.69
N THR A 876 57.72 -14.88 2.39
CA THR A 876 56.97 -14.67 3.65
C THR A 876 57.83 -14.90 4.90
N LEU A 877 59.11 -15.27 4.77
CA LEU A 877 60.03 -15.47 5.90
C LEU A 877 60.90 -14.22 6.15
N PRO A 878 61.20 -13.88 7.42
CA PRO A 878 62.06 -12.75 7.75
C PRO A 878 63.53 -13.04 7.38
N GLN A 879 64.19 -12.11 6.68
CA GLN A 879 65.59 -12.27 6.31
C GLN A 879 66.53 -12.11 7.51
N VAL A 880 67.41 -13.11 7.70
CA VAL A 880 68.52 -13.03 8.65
C VAL A 880 69.63 -12.16 8.02
N SER A 881 69.80 -10.94 8.53
CA SER A 881 70.85 -10.03 8.06
C SER A 881 72.23 -10.42 8.60
N SER A 882 73.15 -10.78 7.72
CA SER A 882 74.51 -11.21 8.07
C SER A 882 75.40 -10.01 8.42
N LYS A 883 75.50 -9.71 9.72
CA LYS A 883 76.48 -8.73 10.24
C LYS A 883 77.90 -9.18 9.94
N LYS A 884 78.67 -8.36 9.22
CA LYS A 884 80.13 -8.39 9.28
C LYS A 884 80.59 -7.83 10.63
N SER A 885 81.52 -8.50 11.29
CA SER A 885 82.11 -8.07 12.55
C SER A 885 83.33 -7.16 12.33
N ASN A 886 83.51 -6.20 13.23
CA ASN A 886 84.82 -5.89 13.80
C ASN A 886 84.69 -5.08 15.10
N VAL A 887 85.07 -5.73 16.21
CA VAL A 887 85.87 -5.19 17.34
C VAL A 887 85.25 -4.12 18.27
N THR A 888 84.80 -4.59 19.45
CA THR A 888 84.76 -3.96 20.80
C THR A 888 83.94 -2.67 21.04
N GLU A 889 83.42 -2.37 22.24
CA GLU A 889 83.64 -2.89 23.62
C GLU A 889 82.33 -3.40 24.31
N GLU A 890 82.44 -3.93 25.54
CA GLU A 890 81.38 -4.50 26.42
C GLU A 890 81.09 -3.55 27.64
N PRO A 891 80.29 -3.86 28.71
CA PRO A 891 79.45 -5.04 29.02
C PRO A 891 78.03 -4.81 29.63
N VAL A 892 77.07 -5.67 29.23
CA VAL A 892 76.32 -6.67 30.06
C VAL A 892 76.26 -6.43 31.60
N PRO A 893 75.06 -6.36 32.27
CA PRO A 893 74.18 -7.52 32.58
C PRO A 893 72.66 -7.26 32.36
N VAL A 894 71.71 -8.20 32.22
CA VAL A 894 71.46 -9.65 32.52
C VAL A 894 70.30 -9.85 33.53
N SER A 895 69.48 -10.87 33.26
CA SER A 895 68.10 -11.12 33.70
C SER A 895 67.94 -11.79 35.08
N LYS A 896 66.68 -11.92 35.57
CA LYS A 896 66.03 -13.24 35.82
C LYS A 896 64.56 -13.22 36.34
N GLU A 897 63.80 -14.21 35.84
CA GLU A 897 62.83 -15.14 36.49
C GLU A 897 61.87 -14.68 37.64
N GLU A 898 60.58 -15.09 37.55
CA GLU A 898 59.62 -15.15 38.67
C GLU A 898 59.89 -16.35 39.60
N PRO A 899 59.42 -16.37 40.88
CA PRO A 899 58.13 -17.05 41.15
C PRO A 899 57.33 -16.68 42.46
N LYS A 900 56.00 -16.93 42.42
CA LYS A 900 55.12 -17.50 43.49
C LYS A 900 54.74 -16.77 44.82
N VAL A 901 53.41 -16.61 45.01
CA VAL A 901 52.55 -17.11 46.15
C VAL A 901 52.25 -16.25 47.42
N TRP A 902 50.95 -15.91 47.56
CA TRP A 902 50.06 -15.79 48.76
C TRP A 902 50.34 -14.84 49.98
N THR A 903 49.52 -13.78 50.06
CA THR A 903 48.70 -13.29 51.22
C THR A 903 49.24 -12.58 52.48
N SER A 904 48.62 -11.40 52.72
CA SER A 904 47.75 -11.01 53.86
C SER A 904 48.24 -10.04 54.97
N VAL A 905 47.24 -9.26 55.45
CA VAL A 905 47.23 -8.29 56.58
C VAL A 905 48.16 -7.06 56.40
N GLY A 906 47.71 -5.80 56.59
CA GLY A 906 46.37 -5.25 56.80
C GLY A 906 46.29 -4.24 57.94
N ASN A 907 45.87 -2.99 57.66
CA ASN A 907 45.16 -2.10 58.60
C ASN A 907 44.63 -0.83 57.91
N MET A 908 43.49 -0.33 58.40
CA MET A 908 42.93 1.02 58.16
C MET A 908 43.23 1.92 59.38
N PRO A 909 42.96 3.24 59.33
CA PRO A 909 41.66 3.80 59.78
C PRO A 909 40.87 4.43 58.60
N SER A 910 39.53 4.42 58.47
CA SER A 910 38.42 4.82 59.37
C SER A 910 38.47 6.33 59.72
N GLU A 911 37.39 7.12 59.70
CA GLU A 911 35.95 6.92 60.06
C GLU A 911 35.01 7.68 59.04
N GLN A 912 33.81 7.19 58.66
CA GLN A 912 32.47 7.24 59.32
C GLN A 912 31.83 8.66 59.43
N GLU A 913 30.50 8.90 59.32
CA GLU A 913 29.36 8.15 58.75
C GLU A 913 28.11 9.06 58.50
N GLU A 914 27.18 8.57 57.66
CA GLU A 914 25.71 8.73 57.62
C GLU A 914 24.89 10.05 57.81
N GLN A 915 23.85 10.13 56.95
CA GLN A 915 22.41 10.38 57.22
C GLN A 915 21.67 11.70 56.80
N LYS A 916 20.74 11.51 55.85
CA LYS A 916 19.38 12.10 55.64
C LYS A 916 19.09 13.58 55.94
N LEU A 917 18.50 14.26 54.94
CA LEU A 917 17.18 14.94 55.07
C LEU A 917 16.51 15.15 53.69
N THR A 918 15.26 15.65 53.69
CA THR A 918 14.29 15.52 52.57
C THR A 918 13.98 16.81 51.81
N ALA A 919 13.77 16.74 50.49
CA ALA A 919 13.03 17.74 49.71
C ALA A 919 12.32 17.10 48.49
N LYS A 920 11.17 17.64 48.08
CA LYS A 920 10.44 17.26 46.85
C LYS A 920 10.57 18.37 45.79
N PRO A 921 10.64 18.01 44.50
CA PRO A 921 10.01 18.79 43.42
C PRO A 921 8.57 18.30 43.20
N LEU A 922 7.66 19.20 42.81
CA LEU A 922 6.34 18.81 42.28
C LEU A 922 6.33 18.95 40.76
N THR A 923 5.77 17.95 40.08
CA THR A 923 5.33 18.03 38.67
C THR A 923 3.81 17.82 38.61
N PRO A 924 3.07 18.57 37.78
CA PRO A 924 1.62 18.44 37.69
C PRO A 924 1.22 17.17 36.93
N SER A 925 0.45 16.29 37.57
CA SER A 925 -0.07 15.06 36.96
C SER A 925 -1.47 15.27 36.39
N ILE A 926 -1.63 15.07 35.08
CA ILE A 926 -2.91 14.86 34.39
C ILE A 926 -2.85 13.41 33.84
N PRO A 927 -3.92 12.59 33.95
CA PRO A 927 -3.79 11.14 33.82
C PRO A 927 -3.50 10.68 32.38
N GLY A 928 -2.36 10.00 32.19
CA GLY A 928 -2.07 9.25 30.97
C GLY A 928 -2.80 7.90 30.95
N PHE A 929 -3.44 7.57 29.82
CA PHE A 929 -4.08 6.27 29.62
C PHE A 929 -3.04 5.16 29.48
N LEU A 930 -3.00 4.25 30.46
CA LEU A 930 -2.12 3.08 30.44
C LEU A 930 -2.77 1.93 29.66
N ILE A 931 -2.37 1.75 28.39
CA ILE A 931 -2.73 0.56 27.61
C ILE A 931 -1.93 -0.64 28.16
N ARG A 932 -2.55 -1.42 29.06
CA ARG A 932 -1.99 -2.67 29.58
C ARG A 932 -1.87 -3.72 28.46
N SER A 933 -0.89 -4.61 28.55
CA SER A 933 -0.79 -5.71 27.60
C SER A 933 -1.83 -6.79 27.91
N ALA A 934 -2.27 -7.53 26.88
CA ALA A 934 -3.25 -8.61 27.04
C ALA A 934 -2.74 -9.82 27.85
N ALA A 935 -1.51 -9.79 28.38
CA ALA A 935 -0.95 -10.78 29.28
C ALA A 935 -1.05 -10.37 30.78
N GLU A 936 -1.48 -9.14 31.07
CA GLU A 936 -1.49 -8.56 32.43
C GLU A 936 -2.90 -8.44 33.03
N CYS A 937 -3.92 -8.95 32.33
CA CYS A 937 -5.32 -8.98 32.80
C CYS A 937 -5.77 -10.33 33.36
N ASP A 938 -5.00 -11.41 33.17
CA ASP A 938 -5.39 -12.80 33.53
C ASP A 938 -5.08 -13.19 35.00
N GLU A 939 -4.53 -12.27 35.82
CA GLU A 939 -4.00 -12.57 37.17
C GLU A 939 -4.63 -11.76 38.33
N GLU A 940 -5.79 -11.12 38.15
CA GLU A 940 -6.55 -10.53 39.29
C GLU A 940 -7.84 -11.31 39.67
N ASP A 941 -8.31 -12.27 38.86
CA ASP A 941 -9.55 -13.04 39.08
C ASP A 941 -9.41 -14.26 40.03
N LYS A 942 -8.36 -14.29 40.89
CA LYS A 942 -8.02 -15.46 41.74
C LYS A 942 -7.86 -15.19 43.24
N THR A 943 -8.00 -13.94 43.71
CA THR A 943 -7.53 -13.54 45.06
C THR A 943 -8.59 -12.99 46.01
N VAL A 944 -9.83 -13.50 45.95
CA VAL A 944 -10.85 -13.31 47.01
C VAL A 944 -11.40 -14.67 47.46
N GLY A 945 -10.66 -15.39 48.33
CA GLY A 945 -11.03 -16.78 48.70
C GLY A 945 -10.16 -17.52 49.72
N LEU A 946 -9.90 -16.91 50.89
CA LEU A 946 -9.49 -17.53 52.18
C LEU A 946 -8.82 -18.93 52.23
N ASN A 947 -7.57 -18.96 52.74
CA ASN A 947 -6.98 -19.89 53.75
C ASN A 947 -7.46 -21.37 53.77
N GLN A 948 -6.62 -22.41 53.69
CA GLN A 948 -5.57 -22.77 54.68
C GLN A 948 -4.66 -23.92 54.19
N GLY A 949 -3.33 -23.78 54.36
CA GLY A 949 -2.33 -24.87 54.49
C GLY A 949 -2.14 -25.87 53.31
N SER A 950 -1.09 -26.71 53.30
CA SER A 950 0.25 -26.59 53.90
C SER A 950 1.20 -27.67 53.34
N LYS A 951 2.46 -27.30 52.98
CA LYS A 951 3.61 -28.21 52.72
C LYS A 951 3.44 -29.16 51.49
N SER A 952 4.49 -29.73 50.87
CA SER A 952 5.92 -29.37 50.76
C SER A 952 6.60 -30.32 49.75
N ASN A 953 7.67 -29.86 49.09
CA ASN A 953 8.70 -30.68 48.39
C ASN A 953 8.23 -31.45 47.13
N SER A 954 9.08 -31.79 46.14
CA SER A 954 10.40 -31.24 45.73
C SER A 954 10.85 -31.92 44.42
N ASN A 955 11.81 -31.32 43.69
CA ASN A 955 12.80 -32.02 42.84
C ASN A 955 12.29 -32.67 41.50
N THR A 956 13.07 -32.89 40.42
CA THR A 956 14.44 -32.45 40.03
C THR A 956 14.79 -32.88 38.57
N LEU A 957 15.40 -31.98 37.76
CA LEU A 957 16.24 -32.21 36.54
C LEU A 957 15.62 -32.94 35.29
N GLN A 958 15.80 -32.41 34.06
CA GLN A 958 16.74 -32.81 32.95
C GLN A 958 16.59 -34.24 32.35
N ALA A 959 16.93 -34.54 31.07
CA ALA A 959 17.04 -33.76 29.81
C ALA A 959 17.35 -34.70 28.59
N ALA A 960 17.28 -34.14 27.36
CA ALA A 960 18.19 -34.39 26.21
C ALA A 960 18.05 -35.58 25.21
N LYS A 961 17.92 -35.20 23.91
CA LYS A 961 18.70 -35.61 22.70
C LYS A 961 18.40 -36.88 21.84
N LYS A 962 18.22 -36.60 20.51
CA LYS A 962 18.60 -37.37 19.28
C LYS A 962 17.82 -38.68 18.94
N GLY A 963 17.64 -39.11 17.67
CA GLY A 963 17.77 -38.42 16.36
C GLY A 963 18.25 -39.29 15.16
N ARG A 964 17.73 -39.05 13.91
CA ARG A 964 18.11 -39.67 12.59
C ARG A 964 17.74 -41.18 12.43
N LYS A 965 17.67 -41.90 11.28
CA LYS A 965 17.97 -41.84 9.78
C LYS A 965 16.97 -42.83 9.06
N GLN A 966 16.83 -43.11 7.73
CA GLN A 966 17.09 -42.44 6.41
C GLN A 966 16.76 -43.37 5.17
N LYS A 967 15.82 -42.96 4.25
CA LYS A 967 15.57 -43.50 2.86
C LYS A 967 14.96 -44.94 2.74
N THR A 968 14.39 -45.46 1.63
CA THR A 968 14.71 -45.33 0.17
C THR A 968 13.45 -45.38 -0.79
N LYS A 969 13.55 -45.84 -2.06
CA LYS A 969 12.78 -45.42 -3.28
C LYS A 969 12.07 -46.61 -4.01
N VAL A 970 10.88 -46.37 -4.63
CA VAL A 970 10.44 -46.58 -6.08
C VAL A 970 10.50 -48.03 -6.68
N PRO A 971 9.69 -48.50 -7.70
CA PRO A 971 8.75 -47.85 -8.66
C PRO A 971 7.31 -48.42 -8.87
N GLU A 972 6.51 -47.67 -9.66
CA GLU A 972 5.57 -47.94 -10.80
C GLU A 972 4.87 -49.32 -11.04
N SER A 973 3.56 -49.28 -11.41
CA SER A 973 3.01 -49.69 -12.74
C SER A 973 1.47 -49.47 -12.85
N ASP A 974 0.94 -49.37 -14.08
CA ASP A 974 -0.41 -48.85 -14.45
C ASP A 974 -1.57 -49.88 -14.64
N ASP A 975 -2.74 -49.37 -15.07
CA ASP A 975 -3.85 -50.02 -15.81
C ASP A 975 -4.74 -51.11 -15.13
N SER A 976 -6.01 -51.38 -15.54
CA SER A 976 -7.06 -50.60 -16.25
C SER A 976 -8.41 -51.38 -16.25
N ASP A 977 -9.57 -50.70 -16.32
CA ASP A 977 -10.88 -51.15 -16.89
C ASP A 977 -11.59 -52.46 -16.39
N ALA A 978 -12.90 -52.71 -16.60
CA ALA A 978 -14.09 -51.85 -16.76
C ALA A 978 -15.43 -52.65 -16.66
N SER A 979 -16.51 -52.00 -16.18
CA SER A 979 -17.96 -52.33 -16.44
C SER A 979 -18.49 -53.72 -15.98
N ILE A 980 -19.80 -54.10 -15.94
CA ILE A 980 -21.02 -53.87 -16.75
C ILE A 980 -22.32 -54.01 -15.90
N PHE A 981 -23.39 -53.23 -16.23
CA PHE A 981 -24.87 -53.42 -16.11
C PHE A 981 -25.49 -54.29 -14.97
N SER A 982 -26.52 -53.85 -14.20
CA SER A 982 -27.97 -53.65 -14.55
C SER A 982 -28.73 -54.96 -14.90
N SER A 983 -30.03 -55.15 -14.65
CA SER A 983 -31.14 -54.26 -14.23
C SER A 983 -32.42 -55.06 -13.85
N GLY A 984 -33.36 -54.45 -13.11
CA GLY A 984 -34.73 -54.97 -12.85
C GLY A 984 -34.90 -55.64 -11.47
N LEU A 985 -36.11 -55.82 -10.92
CA LEU A 985 -37.45 -55.37 -11.34
C LEU A 985 -38.36 -55.21 -10.09
N SER A 986 -39.58 -54.69 -10.26
CA SER A 986 -40.66 -54.69 -9.24
C SER A 986 -41.24 -56.12 -9.02
N SER A 987 -42.05 -56.46 -8.01
CA SER A 987 -42.95 -55.70 -7.11
C SER A 987 -43.43 -56.54 -5.90
N HIS A 988 -44.14 -55.90 -4.94
CA HIS A 988 -45.12 -56.46 -3.97
C HIS A 988 -44.69 -57.23 -2.70
N THR A 989 -44.81 -56.54 -1.55
CA THR A 989 -45.80 -56.78 -0.44
C THR A 989 -46.52 -58.14 -0.39
N VAL A 990 -46.69 -58.87 0.73
CA VAL A 990 -46.34 -58.78 2.19
C VAL A 990 -46.06 -60.26 2.66
N ASP A 991 -45.56 -60.65 3.84
CA ASP A 991 -45.80 -60.18 5.21
C ASP A 991 -44.75 -60.69 6.24
N ARG A 992 -44.84 -60.16 7.47
CA ARG A 992 -44.31 -60.56 8.79
C ARG A 992 -44.02 -62.08 8.98
N LEU A 993 -43.00 -62.57 9.72
CA LEU A 993 -42.34 -62.09 10.96
C LEU A 993 -40.95 -62.78 11.20
N ASN A 994 -40.15 -62.21 12.12
CA ASN A 994 -38.94 -62.67 12.83
C ASN A 994 -38.27 -64.05 12.54
N ASP A 995 -36.92 -64.03 12.46
CA ASP A 995 -36.04 -64.93 13.23
C ASP A 995 -34.69 -64.22 13.54
N GLU A 996 -33.85 -64.77 14.42
CA GLU A 996 -32.73 -64.03 15.06
C GLU A 996 -31.31 -64.19 14.44
N ASP A 997 -30.57 -63.08 14.53
CA ASP A 997 -29.13 -62.91 14.83
C ASP A 997 -27.96 -63.18 13.83
N ALA A 998 -26.90 -62.40 14.09
CA ALA A 998 -25.48 -62.56 13.77
C ALA A 998 -25.00 -62.67 12.30
N LYS A 999 -24.32 -61.61 11.81
CA LYS A 999 -22.83 -61.62 11.65
C LYS A 999 -22.16 -60.30 11.18
N VAL A 1000 -21.02 -60.01 11.81
CA VAL A 1000 -19.81 -59.29 11.33
C VAL A 1000 -20.00 -57.87 10.74
N VAL A 1001 -19.56 -56.88 11.50
CA VAL A 1001 -19.31 -55.50 11.04
C VAL A 1001 -17.90 -55.38 10.43
N SER A 1002 -17.77 -54.67 9.31
CA SER A 1002 -16.49 -54.38 8.64
C SER A 1002 -15.83 -53.09 9.16
N PRO A 1003 -14.48 -52.94 9.09
CA PRO A 1003 -13.78 -51.84 9.74
C PRO A 1003 -14.12 -50.46 9.14
N LEU A 1004 -14.42 -49.51 10.04
CA LEU A 1004 -14.77 -48.13 9.69
C LEU A 1004 -13.61 -47.38 8.99
N SER A 1005 -13.97 -46.49 8.07
CA SER A 1005 -13.05 -45.53 7.45
C SER A 1005 -13.68 -44.13 7.41
N ALA A 1006 -12.87 -43.09 7.22
CA ALA A 1006 -13.35 -41.71 7.14
C ALA A 1006 -14.38 -41.46 6.01
N LYS A 1007 -14.49 -42.36 5.01
CA LYS A 1007 -15.49 -42.30 3.94
C LYS A 1007 -16.79 -43.08 4.22
N SER A 1008 -16.84 -43.91 5.27
CA SER A 1008 -18.04 -44.69 5.62
C SER A 1008 -18.94 -44.01 6.66
N LEU A 1009 -18.42 -43.05 7.42
CA LEU A 1009 -19.20 -42.25 8.37
C LEU A 1009 -20.27 -41.40 7.66
N LYS A 1010 -21.52 -41.55 8.09
CA LYS A 1010 -22.68 -40.77 7.61
C LYS A 1010 -23.30 -39.97 8.74
N LEU A 1011 -24.01 -38.89 8.41
CA LEU A 1011 -24.85 -38.17 9.38
C LEU A 1011 -25.88 -39.13 9.99
N GLY A 1012 -26.08 -39.02 11.30
CA GLY A 1012 -26.96 -39.88 12.09
C GLY A 1012 -26.38 -41.24 12.48
N MET A 1013 -25.21 -41.64 11.94
CA MET A 1013 -24.52 -42.88 12.34
C MET A 1013 -24.02 -42.78 13.78
N GLN A 1014 -24.34 -43.78 14.59
CA GLN A 1014 -23.79 -43.99 15.93
C GLN A 1014 -22.51 -44.84 15.83
N VAL A 1015 -21.50 -44.50 16.63
CA VAL A 1015 -20.25 -45.25 16.80
C VAL A 1015 -19.78 -45.14 18.25
N THR A 1016 -19.17 -46.20 18.78
CA THR A 1016 -18.42 -46.11 20.05
C THR A 1016 -17.10 -45.40 19.79
N ALA A 1017 -16.75 -44.43 20.63
CA ALA A 1017 -15.55 -43.62 20.48
C ALA A 1017 -14.81 -43.46 21.81
N LYS A 1018 -13.48 -43.33 21.77
CA LYS A 1018 -12.65 -43.11 22.96
C LYS A 1018 -12.28 -41.64 23.14
N VAL A 1019 -12.33 -41.14 24.37
CA VAL A 1019 -11.86 -39.79 24.69
C VAL A 1019 -10.33 -39.72 24.54
N TYR A 1020 -9.86 -39.07 23.48
CA TYR A 1020 -8.44 -38.97 23.14
C TYR A 1020 -7.78 -37.71 23.74
N GLN A 1021 -8.51 -36.59 23.81
CA GLN A 1021 -8.02 -35.36 24.44
C GLN A 1021 -9.18 -34.47 24.90
N ILE A 1022 -9.17 -34.08 26.18
CA ILE A 1022 -10.10 -33.09 26.74
C ILE A 1022 -9.58 -31.67 26.41
N ARG A 1023 -10.48 -30.74 26.11
CA ARG A 1023 -10.18 -29.31 25.86
C ARG A 1023 -11.25 -28.42 26.50
N ALA A 1024 -10.92 -27.16 26.78
CA ALA A 1024 -11.80 -26.22 27.49
C ALA A 1024 -13.21 -26.01 26.90
N LEU A 1025 -13.43 -26.36 25.63
CA LEU A 1025 -14.72 -26.22 24.92
C LEU A 1025 -15.25 -27.55 24.32
N GLY A 1026 -14.66 -28.69 24.66
CA GLY A 1026 -15.12 -29.99 24.17
C GLY A 1026 -14.06 -31.11 24.16
N LEU A 1027 -14.44 -32.27 23.62
CA LEU A 1027 -13.62 -33.47 23.57
C LEU A 1027 -13.13 -33.73 22.13
N VAL A 1028 -11.88 -34.16 21.99
CA VAL A 1028 -11.38 -34.86 20.79
C VAL A 1028 -11.58 -36.35 21.01
N LEU A 1029 -12.30 -36.99 20.11
CA LEU A 1029 -12.64 -38.41 20.18
C LEU A 1029 -11.88 -39.20 19.11
N ASP A 1030 -11.36 -40.37 19.46
CA ASP A 1030 -10.89 -41.36 18.49
C ASP A 1030 -12.06 -42.28 18.11
N LEU A 1031 -12.39 -42.32 16.82
CA LEU A 1031 -13.48 -43.14 16.25
C LEU A 1031 -12.95 -44.48 15.70
N GLY A 1032 -11.69 -44.82 15.99
CA GLY A 1032 -10.98 -45.97 15.43
C GLY A 1032 -10.28 -45.66 14.11
N ASN A 1033 -9.32 -46.51 13.76
CA ASN A 1033 -8.56 -46.47 12.49
C ASN A 1033 -7.93 -45.09 12.17
N GLY A 1034 -7.60 -44.30 13.20
CA GLY A 1034 -6.99 -42.97 13.08
C GLY A 1034 -7.97 -41.84 12.72
N VAL A 1035 -9.28 -42.10 12.68
CA VAL A 1035 -10.31 -41.08 12.41
C VAL A 1035 -10.66 -40.36 13.71
N ARG A 1036 -10.53 -39.03 13.72
CA ARG A 1036 -10.85 -38.20 14.91
C ARG A 1036 -12.12 -37.40 14.73
N GLY A 1037 -13.02 -37.50 15.70
CA GLY A 1037 -14.21 -36.66 15.84
C GLY A 1037 -14.03 -35.56 16.89
N MET A 1038 -14.98 -34.63 16.94
CA MET A 1038 -15.04 -33.58 17.95
C MET A 1038 -16.44 -33.50 18.56
N TYR A 1039 -16.54 -33.65 19.88
CA TYR A 1039 -17.72 -33.31 20.66
C TYR A 1039 -17.52 -31.91 21.27
N ARG A 1040 -18.57 -31.11 21.36
CA ARG A 1040 -18.56 -29.78 22.00
C ARG A 1040 -19.42 -29.85 23.26
N PHE A 1041 -18.94 -29.31 24.37
CA PHE A 1041 -19.77 -29.18 25.57
C PHE A 1041 -20.93 -28.24 25.31
N GLU A 1042 -22.15 -28.71 25.57
CA GLU A 1042 -23.33 -27.85 25.60
C GLU A 1042 -23.38 -27.05 26.91
N THR A 1043 -24.09 -25.92 26.91
CA THR A 1043 -24.03 -24.93 28.02
C THR A 1043 -24.33 -25.57 29.38
N ASN A 1044 -25.30 -26.48 29.44
CA ASN A 1044 -25.72 -27.20 30.64
C ASN A 1044 -25.37 -28.71 30.60
N GLY A 1045 -24.55 -29.14 29.63
CA GLY A 1045 -24.18 -30.55 29.48
C GLY A 1045 -23.20 -31.03 30.55
N LYS A 1046 -23.23 -32.34 30.84
CA LYS A 1046 -22.25 -33.04 31.69
C LYS A 1046 -20.83 -32.82 31.15
N ARG A 1047 -19.84 -32.59 32.03
CA ARG A 1047 -18.44 -32.26 31.62
C ARG A 1047 -17.38 -33.18 32.20
N ASP A 1048 -17.79 -34.10 33.07
CA ASP A 1048 -16.92 -35.04 33.76
C ASP A 1048 -16.64 -36.23 32.84
N PHE A 1049 -15.44 -36.26 32.25
CA PHE A 1049 -14.92 -37.31 31.38
C PHE A 1049 -13.42 -37.46 31.65
N GLU A 1050 -12.89 -38.67 31.56
CA GLU A 1050 -11.46 -38.98 31.64
C GLU A 1050 -10.88 -39.37 30.27
N ILE A 1051 -9.54 -39.32 30.14
CA ILE A 1051 -8.87 -39.69 28.88
C ILE A 1051 -8.76 -41.22 28.81
N GLY A 1052 -9.67 -41.83 28.05
CA GLY A 1052 -9.77 -43.27 27.86
C GLY A 1052 -11.22 -43.76 27.76
N ASP A 1053 -12.16 -42.99 28.30
CA ASP A 1053 -13.59 -43.29 28.36
C ASP A 1053 -14.17 -43.69 27.00
N GLU A 1054 -14.97 -44.75 26.98
CA GLU A 1054 -15.75 -45.16 25.82
C GLU A 1054 -17.14 -44.51 25.88
N LEU A 1055 -17.49 -43.78 24.82
CA LEU A 1055 -18.74 -43.03 24.69
C LEU A 1055 -19.48 -43.46 23.42
N LEU A 1056 -20.78 -43.74 23.53
CA LEU A 1056 -21.63 -43.93 22.36
C LEU A 1056 -21.99 -42.56 21.78
N VAL A 1057 -21.57 -42.29 20.54
CA VAL A 1057 -21.66 -40.95 19.94
C VAL A 1057 -22.23 -40.99 18.53
N LYS A 1058 -23.02 -39.97 18.20
CA LYS A 1058 -23.75 -39.84 16.93
C LYS A 1058 -23.16 -38.71 16.08
N CYS A 1059 -22.85 -38.98 14.82
CA CYS A 1059 -22.34 -37.95 13.90
C CYS A 1059 -23.48 -36.97 13.53
N THR A 1060 -23.39 -35.71 13.98
CA THR A 1060 -24.45 -34.70 13.77
C THR A 1060 -24.16 -33.77 12.61
N SER A 1061 -22.89 -33.46 12.33
CA SER A 1061 -22.47 -32.62 11.21
C SER A 1061 -21.00 -32.86 10.85
N PHE A 1062 -20.53 -32.25 9.76
CA PHE A 1062 -19.10 -32.19 9.43
C PHE A 1062 -18.65 -30.73 9.41
N SER A 1063 -17.47 -30.46 9.98
CA SER A 1063 -16.81 -29.16 9.89
C SER A 1063 -16.39 -28.82 8.46
N SER A 1064 -16.09 -27.55 8.18
CA SER A 1064 -15.55 -27.08 6.89
C SER A 1064 -14.19 -27.67 6.49
N LYS A 1065 -13.54 -28.45 7.38
CA LYS A 1065 -12.32 -29.22 7.12
C LYS A 1065 -12.56 -30.74 7.02
N GLY A 1066 -13.82 -31.18 6.97
CA GLY A 1066 -14.21 -32.59 6.84
C GLY A 1066 -14.12 -33.41 8.13
N LEU A 1067 -13.76 -32.82 9.28
CA LEU A 1067 -13.78 -33.52 10.57
C LEU A 1067 -15.23 -33.68 11.05
N PRO A 1068 -15.67 -34.89 11.46
CA PRO A 1068 -17.01 -35.12 11.99
C PRO A 1068 -17.19 -34.46 13.36
N VAL A 1069 -18.35 -33.86 13.55
CA VAL A 1069 -18.83 -33.32 14.82
C VAL A 1069 -19.84 -34.32 15.39
N MET A 1070 -19.66 -34.65 16.66
CA MET A 1070 -20.41 -35.69 17.34
C MET A 1070 -21.31 -35.08 18.43
N SER A 1071 -22.47 -35.67 18.68
CA SER A 1071 -23.18 -35.58 19.96
C SER A 1071 -22.98 -36.87 20.74
N LEU A 1072 -23.24 -36.85 22.04
CA LEU A 1072 -23.54 -38.08 22.77
C LEU A 1072 -24.85 -38.70 22.24
N VAL A 1073 -25.01 -39.98 22.51
CA VAL A 1073 -26.31 -40.65 22.58
C VAL A 1073 -26.59 -40.80 24.07
N ASP A 1074 -27.75 -40.34 24.53
CA ASP A 1074 -28.18 -40.62 25.89
C ASP A 1074 -28.65 -42.09 25.97
N ASP A 1075 -28.17 -42.83 26.97
CA ASP A 1075 -28.72 -44.13 27.33
C ASP A 1075 -30.04 -43.90 28.11
N GLU A 1076 -31.15 -44.50 27.65
CA GLU A 1076 -32.48 -44.44 28.31
C GLU A 1076 -32.60 -45.41 29.51
#